data_AF-A0A971RWI0-F1
#
_entry.id   AF-A0A971RWI0-F1
#
_cell.length_a   1.000
_cell.length_b   1.000
_cell.length_c   1.000
_cell.angle_alpha   90.00
_cell.angle_beta   90.00
_cell.angle_gamma   90.00
#
_symmetry.space_group_name_H-M   'P 1'
#
loop_
_entity.id
_entity.type
_entity.pdbx_description
1 polymer ?
#
loop_
_entity_poly.entity_id
_entity_poly.type
_entity_poly.pdbx_seq_one_letter_code
_entity_poly.pdbx_strand_id
1 'polypeptide(L)'
;MTKILLTEDLSWKQKMNALEMSLIMGFHTTSAEFPVTSKEEGMKVPENLRDLQEIFEAKTGEWPEDYVSAIENAKPIPDLDWRKKKGLETLFSKGIFLEDENFDQLPDKLNFKIAIPKDCSLSLLSSACNFAFRFGMETTAFEGPIIASDDWDGNLLVFEEASECGMEFLEEEGRKIVRIYGEGEELERFTYRICQNFPLLPGGRTWIDQIQDMTDSFAMRNLDGQLAYIKAFEGELEAPITVYTSPEISKRIEEVQPVFPDVDFKNHKSLKKIYETSYDIPWEVDVFKGILQEKVYNRLEPGDKVEIYGALSEEMDVRNNLANEIERELEKIGASLEKCQIICAYKQGFSWIEEVILPQLEGKKVHRVEIAFKPFLPEGQTEWLDEYGATPSYHNIDADDPDKWFDVPIRFLQELYPVDDIIAKELGIDRDRIEFVAYEGKEDITYKLKAFGEKDENIFTSTYKVAYSERPYLDDFPQMGKVHPSTGFIRVLVNGEEIVHERIATDLENIWDIYQREVLPECIKFVESKIGDNLSIEAQPFFAELRLEVNASEPDYPLPFREDMISSLNSFHEDLYFVGADYFKNYGMVKNNVLLDAPGLIHPVIKKRVGKPEFKVSLYDQLEKAPCIKANNKLIKNLLDRKEIELYIQSLTYTDGKITAVLNTNIEEDRLVESYMDLLDKGILEASGQFSGIDAIKIVANTNSYTALVTEAEEIEKDLSILDIDLLENTLIGYEQYIEIIEKLKRVPGIGVYKVATSYLGRDIYAIEILPREKGYVSRTKRITNLPSEIINCRHHANEVSSTNAAFILLKKLLTEEKYKSLPDKLNLVIVPMENVDGSAIHYELQKDNPNWKLHVARFNAIGKEFYYEHFNPDTIHIEAMGLTRLWERYLPDVIVDNHGVPSHEWEQQFSGYTSPSYKGFWLPRSLLYGYFWLVTNEEYKSNYSVNKKIEEVIADAIAEDEEITSWNKEWMSIFEKYAHGWMPKLFPADYYKNMINYWIPFEFDPNHRYPSVRFPWITTVAYTSEVADETAQGDYLNLCARAHVTHDEAVIEMLMNSTCLFERKCEISDDRISISCIRQRPIIV
;
A
#
# COMPACT_ATOMS: atom_id res chain seq x y z
N MET A 1 -38.71 4.54 -12.27
CA MET A 1 -39.22 3.22 -12.70
C MET A 1 -40.75 3.26 -12.70
N THR A 2 -41.42 2.58 -13.63
CA THR A 2 -42.89 2.41 -13.61
C THR A 2 -43.27 1.25 -12.70
N LYS A 3 -44.20 1.45 -11.76
CA LYS A 3 -44.68 0.40 -10.85
C LYS A 3 -45.50 -0.67 -11.58
N ILE A 4 -45.70 -1.82 -10.96
CA ILE A 4 -46.58 -2.91 -11.44
C ILE A 4 -47.96 -2.77 -10.80
N LEU A 5 -49.02 -2.70 -11.61
CA LEU A 5 -50.39 -2.56 -11.13
C LEU A 5 -50.96 -3.93 -10.73
N LEU A 6 -51.30 -4.09 -9.45
CA LEU A 6 -51.96 -5.29 -8.93
C LEU A 6 -53.41 -4.97 -8.53
N THR A 7 -54.37 -5.76 -9.01
CA THR A 7 -55.81 -5.62 -8.71
C THR A 7 -56.36 -6.84 -7.98
N GLU A 8 -57.47 -6.69 -7.26
CA GLU A 8 -58.10 -7.76 -6.47
C GLU A 8 -58.68 -8.91 -7.33
N ASP A 9 -58.93 -8.67 -8.61
CA ASP A 9 -59.59 -9.61 -9.53
C ASP A 9 -58.62 -10.46 -10.39
N LEU A 10 -57.32 -10.46 -10.06
CA LEU A 10 -56.31 -11.24 -10.79
C LEU A 10 -56.57 -12.75 -10.68
N SER A 11 -56.69 -13.41 -11.84
CA SER A 11 -56.70 -14.87 -11.93
C SER A 11 -55.38 -15.49 -11.45
N TRP A 12 -55.37 -16.78 -11.11
CA TRP A 12 -54.14 -17.48 -10.73
C TRP A 12 -53.03 -17.31 -11.79
N LYS A 13 -53.36 -17.44 -13.09
CA LYS A 13 -52.39 -17.20 -14.17
C LYS A 13 -51.81 -15.79 -14.12
N GLN A 14 -52.64 -14.77 -13.88
CA GLN A 14 -52.16 -13.40 -13.77
C GLN A 14 -51.32 -13.18 -12.51
N LYS A 15 -51.62 -13.83 -11.39
CA LYS A 15 -50.74 -13.79 -10.19
C LYS A 15 -49.35 -14.36 -10.49
N MET A 16 -49.27 -15.48 -11.22
CA MET A 16 -47.98 -16.05 -11.67
C MET A 16 -47.25 -15.07 -12.60
N ASN A 17 -47.94 -14.53 -13.60
CA ASN A 17 -47.36 -13.56 -14.53
C ASN A 17 -46.86 -12.29 -13.83
N ALA A 18 -47.48 -11.87 -12.72
CA ALA A 18 -47.01 -10.73 -11.93
C ALA A 18 -45.62 -10.99 -11.33
N LEU A 19 -45.37 -12.19 -10.80
CA LEU A 19 -44.06 -12.57 -10.27
C LEU A 19 -42.99 -12.63 -11.37
N GLU A 20 -43.30 -13.26 -12.50
CA GLU A 20 -42.39 -13.34 -13.64
C GLU A 20 -42.08 -11.93 -14.17
N MET A 21 -43.10 -11.08 -14.32
CA MET A 21 -42.94 -9.69 -14.73
C MET A 21 -42.06 -8.91 -13.75
N SER A 22 -42.24 -9.09 -12.43
CA SER A 22 -41.39 -8.45 -11.42
C SER A 22 -39.92 -8.86 -11.57
N LEU A 23 -39.65 -10.16 -11.72
CA LEU A 23 -38.29 -10.66 -11.91
C LEU A 23 -37.65 -10.09 -13.19
N ILE A 24 -38.37 -10.13 -14.31
CA ILE A 24 -37.91 -9.61 -15.61
C ILE A 24 -37.64 -8.10 -15.52
N MET A 25 -38.54 -7.32 -14.91
CA MET A 25 -38.34 -5.88 -14.75
C MET A 25 -37.15 -5.57 -13.85
N GLY A 26 -36.98 -6.33 -12.76
CA GLY A 26 -35.81 -6.22 -11.87
C GLY A 26 -34.50 -6.49 -12.61
N PHE A 27 -34.49 -7.49 -13.49
CA PHE A 27 -33.34 -7.83 -14.32
C PHE A 27 -32.83 -6.67 -15.18
N HIS A 28 -33.73 -5.83 -15.68
CA HIS A 28 -33.38 -4.67 -16.51
C HIS A 28 -33.21 -3.37 -15.70
N THR A 29 -33.17 -3.45 -14.37
CA THR A 29 -33.16 -2.29 -13.48
C THR A 29 -31.89 -2.22 -12.65
N THR A 30 -31.14 -1.12 -12.75
CA THR A 30 -29.96 -0.85 -11.90
C THR A 30 -30.35 -0.30 -10.52
N SER A 31 -31.42 0.51 -10.44
CA SER A 31 -31.86 1.12 -9.19
C SER A 31 -33.38 1.14 -9.03
N ALA A 32 -33.84 0.96 -7.79
CA ALA A 32 -35.27 0.85 -7.47
C ALA A 32 -35.62 1.45 -6.11
N GLU A 33 -36.77 2.13 -6.04
CA GLU A 33 -37.45 2.47 -4.79
C GLU A 33 -38.57 1.45 -4.57
N PHE A 34 -38.51 0.73 -3.46
CA PHE A 34 -39.55 -0.23 -3.10
C PHE A 34 -40.71 0.51 -2.39
N PRO A 35 -41.96 0.01 -2.46
CA PRO A 35 -42.40 -1.14 -3.23
C PRO A 35 -42.49 -0.85 -4.74
N VAL A 36 -42.17 -1.86 -5.55
CA VAL A 36 -42.23 -1.81 -7.03
C VAL A 36 -43.64 -2.03 -7.57
N THR A 37 -44.60 -2.34 -6.71
CA THR A 37 -46.01 -2.58 -7.03
C THR A 37 -46.89 -1.43 -6.56
N SER A 38 -48.08 -1.29 -7.12
CA SER A 38 -49.10 -0.31 -6.71
C SER A 38 -50.50 -0.84 -6.98
N LYS A 39 -51.46 -0.40 -6.16
CA LYS A 39 -52.89 -0.72 -6.28
C LYS A 39 -53.65 0.28 -7.17
N GLU A 40 -53.02 1.41 -7.52
CA GLU A 40 -53.68 2.54 -8.18
C GLU A 40 -53.14 2.80 -9.60
N GLU A 41 -51.84 2.65 -9.81
CA GLU A 41 -51.16 3.01 -11.05
C GLU A 41 -50.02 2.05 -11.37
N GLY A 42 -49.65 1.93 -12.65
CA GLY A 42 -48.54 1.08 -13.07
C GLY A 42 -48.79 0.36 -14.38
N MET A 43 -47.80 -0.40 -14.81
CA MET A 43 -47.93 -1.30 -15.94
C MET A 43 -48.84 -2.47 -15.54
N LYS A 44 -49.81 -2.78 -16.40
CA LYS A 44 -50.74 -3.90 -16.17
C LYS A 44 -50.01 -5.23 -16.34
N VAL A 45 -50.33 -6.19 -15.48
CA VAL A 45 -49.85 -7.56 -15.62
C VAL A 45 -50.36 -8.14 -16.95
N PRO A 46 -49.47 -8.63 -17.83
CA PRO A 46 -49.87 -9.13 -19.14
C PRO A 46 -50.61 -10.47 -19.04
N GLU A 47 -51.53 -10.72 -19.97
CA GLU A 47 -52.19 -12.03 -20.09
C GLU A 47 -51.25 -13.11 -20.69
N ASN A 48 -50.28 -12.66 -21.49
CA ASN A 48 -49.25 -13.47 -22.13
C ASN A 48 -47.87 -12.83 -21.89
N LEU A 49 -46.93 -13.57 -21.32
CA LEU A 49 -45.59 -13.04 -21.01
C LEU A 49 -44.82 -12.61 -22.26
N ARG A 50 -45.20 -13.11 -23.45
CA ARG A 50 -44.63 -12.66 -24.73
C ARG A 50 -44.79 -11.15 -24.97
N ASP A 51 -45.79 -10.51 -24.37
CA ASP A 51 -45.96 -9.06 -24.46
C ASP A 51 -44.77 -8.30 -23.83
N LEU A 52 -44.02 -8.93 -22.91
CA LEU A 52 -42.80 -8.37 -22.32
C LEU A 52 -41.58 -8.51 -23.24
N GLN A 53 -41.57 -9.47 -24.17
CA GLN A 53 -40.46 -9.64 -25.13
C GLN A 53 -40.22 -8.37 -25.94
N GLU A 54 -41.29 -7.72 -26.40
CA GLU A 54 -41.21 -6.50 -27.22
C GLU A 54 -40.73 -5.28 -26.41
N ILE A 55 -40.84 -5.33 -25.08
CA ILE A 55 -40.42 -4.26 -24.17
C ILE A 55 -38.93 -4.37 -23.84
N PHE A 56 -38.43 -5.60 -23.68
CA PHE A 56 -37.08 -5.88 -23.18
C PHE A 56 -36.14 -6.48 -24.24
N GLU A 57 -36.47 -6.31 -25.53
CA GLU A 57 -35.67 -6.83 -26.63
C GLU A 57 -34.24 -6.25 -26.60
N ALA A 58 -33.26 -7.13 -26.51
CA ALA A 58 -31.85 -6.77 -26.50
C ALA A 58 -31.24 -6.94 -27.89
N LYS A 59 -30.54 -5.90 -28.37
CA LYS A 59 -29.64 -6.02 -29.52
C LYS A 59 -28.26 -6.43 -29.04
N THR A 60 -27.70 -7.47 -29.65
CA THR A 60 -26.27 -7.81 -29.52
C THR A 60 -25.47 -6.80 -30.34
N GLY A 61 -24.40 -6.25 -29.76
CA GLY A 61 -23.49 -5.36 -30.47
C GLY A 61 -22.66 -6.10 -31.52
N GLU A 62 -22.05 -5.37 -32.45
CA GLU A 62 -21.00 -5.92 -33.33
C GLU A 62 -19.70 -6.06 -32.52
N TRP A 63 -19.03 -7.20 -32.68
CA TRP A 63 -17.78 -7.50 -31.98
C TRP A 63 -16.58 -7.19 -32.89
N PRO A 64 -15.46 -6.68 -32.37
CA PRO A 64 -14.22 -6.62 -33.15
C PRO A 64 -13.77 -8.03 -33.55
N GLU A 65 -13.31 -8.22 -34.80
CA GLU A 65 -12.95 -9.55 -35.34
C GLU A 65 -11.82 -10.25 -34.53
N ASP A 66 -10.90 -9.48 -33.96
CA ASP A 66 -9.73 -9.99 -33.21
C ASP A 66 -9.92 -9.99 -31.68
N TYR A 67 -11.13 -9.70 -31.19
CA TYR A 67 -11.42 -9.66 -29.76
C TYR A 67 -11.46 -11.07 -29.15
N VAL A 68 -10.77 -11.26 -28.03
CA VAL A 68 -10.80 -12.49 -27.22
C VAL A 68 -11.31 -12.13 -25.83
N SER A 69 -12.42 -12.76 -25.44
CA SER A 69 -12.99 -12.57 -24.11
C SER A 69 -12.20 -13.36 -23.08
N ALA A 70 -11.69 -12.66 -22.07
CA ALA A 70 -10.97 -13.29 -20.97
C ALA A 70 -11.89 -14.19 -20.12
N ILE A 71 -13.21 -13.92 -20.13
CA ILE A 71 -14.21 -14.66 -19.35
C ILE A 71 -14.36 -16.11 -19.83
N GLU A 72 -14.12 -16.40 -21.10
CA GLU A 72 -14.16 -17.77 -21.63
C GLU A 72 -13.15 -18.71 -20.95
N ASN A 73 -12.14 -18.15 -20.29
CA ASN A 73 -11.08 -18.87 -19.58
C ASN A 73 -11.08 -18.60 -18.07
N ALA A 74 -12.16 -18.00 -17.53
CA ALA A 74 -12.32 -17.72 -16.11
C ALA A 74 -12.17 -18.98 -15.26
N LYS A 75 -11.65 -18.80 -14.04
CA LYS A 75 -11.39 -19.89 -13.08
C LYS A 75 -12.12 -19.61 -11.77
N PRO A 76 -12.46 -20.65 -10.99
CA PRO A 76 -13.03 -20.47 -9.66
C PRO A 76 -12.16 -19.58 -8.76
N ILE A 77 -12.78 -18.62 -8.08
CA ILE A 77 -12.13 -17.70 -7.14
C ILE A 77 -12.51 -18.14 -5.72
N PRO A 78 -11.53 -18.27 -4.79
CA PRO A 78 -11.83 -18.58 -3.39
C PRO A 78 -12.81 -17.59 -2.77
N ASP A 79 -13.75 -18.10 -1.97
CA ASP A 79 -14.69 -17.28 -1.23
C ASP A 79 -13.98 -16.52 -0.10
N LEU A 80 -14.12 -15.19 -0.07
CA LEU A 80 -13.54 -14.33 0.96
C LEU A 80 -14.35 -14.39 2.26
N ASP A 81 -15.61 -14.82 2.19
CA ASP A 81 -16.36 -15.21 3.38
C ASP A 81 -15.99 -16.63 3.81
N TRP A 82 -14.95 -16.70 4.65
CA TRP A 82 -14.34 -17.92 5.19
C TRP A 82 -15.25 -18.72 6.15
N ARG A 83 -16.43 -18.21 6.50
CA ARG A 83 -17.36 -18.88 7.42
C ARG A 83 -17.96 -20.13 6.76
N LYS A 84 -18.02 -21.23 7.51
CA LYS A 84 -18.56 -22.52 7.02
C LYS A 84 -20.08 -22.51 6.88
N LYS A 85 -20.77 -21.85 7.81
CA LYS A 85 -22.22 -21.78 7.86
C LYS A 85 -22.67 -20.34 7.67
N LYS A 86 -23.66 -20.16 6.80
CA LYS A 86 -24.17 -18.87 6.36
C LYS A 86 -25.69 -18.91 6.41
N GLY A 87 -26.31 -17.77 6.68
CA GLY A 87 -27.76 -17.64 6.84
C GLY A 87 -28.35 -16.60 5.90
N LEU A 88 -29.39 -15.92 6.39
CA LEU A 88 -30.12 -14.90 5.64
C LEU A 88 -29.23 -13.74 5.19
N GLU A 89 -28.09 -13.47 5.84
CA GLU A 89 -27.15 -12.42 5.42
C GLU A 89 -26.62 -12.60 3.98
N THR A 90 -26.74 -13.80 3.41
CA THR A 90 -26.34 -14.11 2.02
C THR A 90 -27.50 -14.08 1.02
N LEU A 91 -28.72 -13.75 1.44
CA LEU A 91 -29.94 -13.90 0.64
C LEU A 91 -29.88 -13.18 -0.72
N PHE A 92 -29.29 -11.98 -0.76
CA PHE A 92 -29.15 -11.15 -1.95
C PHE A 92 -27.69 -11.03 -2.43
N SER A 93 -26.84 -11.99 -2.06
CA SER A 93 -25.42 -12.02 -2.43
C SER A 93 -25.08 -13.35 -3.11
N LYS A 94 -23.94 -13.40 -3.83
CA LYS A 94 -23.40 -14.64 -4.39
C LYS A 94 -23.34 -15.74 -3.31
N GLY A 95 -23.96 -16.89 -3.57
CA GLY A 95 -24.12 -17.95 -2.59
C GLY A 95 -25.19 -18.98 -3.00
N ILE A 96 -25.90 -19.51 -2.00
CA ILE A 96 -26.83 -20.65 -2.15
C ILE A 96 -27.99 -20.36 -3.12
N PHE A 97 -28.55 -19.16 -3.08
CA PHE A 97 -29.72 -18.77 -3.88
C PHE A 97 -29.33 -18.10 -5.21
N LEU A 98 -28.13 -17.52 -5.24
CA LEU A 98 -27.57 -16.71 -6.33
C LEU A 98 -26.20 -17.28 -6.68
N GLU A 99 -26.18 -18.19 -7.65
CA GLU A 99 -24.96 -18.89 -8.06
C GLU A 99 -24.20 -18.09 -9.12
N ASP A 100 -22.88 -18.24 -9.11
CA ASP A 100 -21.94 -17.71 -10.12
C ASP A 100 -21.33 -18.94 -10.84
N GLU A 101 -21.79 -19.21 -12.05
CA GLU A 101 -21.35 -20.34 -12.89
C GLU A 101 -20.26 -19.95 -13.89
N ASN A 102 -20.09 -18.66 -14.21
CA ASN A 102 -19.07 -18.16 -15.13
C ASN A 102 -17.77 -17.67 -14.43
N PHE A 103 -17.75 -17.65 -13.11
CA PHE A 103 -16.63 -17.25 -12.24
C PHE A 103 -16.21 -15.77 -12.36
N ASP A 104 -17.14 -14.88 -12.73
CA ASP A 104 -16.90 -13.43 -12.79
C ASP A 104 -17.26 -12.69 -11.47
N GLN A 105 -17.66 -13.43 -10.43
CA GLN A 105 -18.10 -12.95 -9.11
C GLN A 105 -19.46 -12.22 -9.11
N LEU A 106 -20.21 -12.25 -10.21
CA LEU A 106 -21.57 -11.76 -10.33
C LEU A 106 -22.52 -12.94 -10.51
N PRO A 107 -23.61 -13.06 -9.73
CA PRO A 107 -24.49 -14.21 -9.86
C PRO A 107 -25.15 -14.26 -11.24
N ASP A 108 -25.08 -15.39 -11.94
CA ASP A 108 -25.66 -15.62 -13.26
C ASP A 108 -26.71 -16.74 -13.27
N LYS A 109 -27.06 -17.24 -12.07
CA LYS A 109 -28.10 -18.26 -11.93
C LYS A 109 -28.89 -18.14 -10.63
N LEU A 110 -30.21 -18.27 -10.76
CA LEU A 110 -31.12 -18.39 -9.63
C LEU A 110 -31.32 -19.87 -9.27
N ASN A 111 -30.83 -20.30 -8.10
CA ASN A 111 -30.99 -21.67 -7.62
C ASN A 111 -32.12 -21.80 -6.60
N PHE A 112 -33.31 -21.30 -6.94
CA PHE A 112 -34.54 -21.47 -6.15
C PHE A 112 -35.80 -21.19 -6.97
N LYS A 113 -36.96 -21.48 -6.38
CA LYS A 113 -38.29 -21.07 -6.87
C LYS A 113 -39.10 -20.41 -5.76
N ILE A 114 -40.09 -19.59 -6.15
CA ILE A 114 -41.03 -18.92 -5.24
C ILE A 114 -42.32 -19.74 -5.14
N ALA A 115 -42.78 -20.02 -3.92
CA ALA A 115 -44.06 -20.65 -3.64
C ALA A 115 -45.01 -19.66 -2.97
N ILE A 116 -46.22 -19.50 -3.53
CA ILE A 116 -47.31 -18.68 -2.97
C ILE A 116 -48.64 -19.47 -2.98
N PRO A 117 -49.55 -19.27 -2.01
CA PRO A 117 -50.89 -19.87 -2.02
C PRO A 117 -51.73 -19.40 -3.22
N LYS A 118 -52.57 -20.27 -3.79
CA LYS A 118 -53.44 -19.91 -4.94
C LYS A 118 -54.44 -18.80 -4.59
N ASP A 119 -54.94 -18.83 -3.37
CA ASP A 119 -55.87 -17.89 -2.76
C ASP A 119 -55.16 -16.76 -1.99
N CYS A 120 -53.87 -16.52 -2.22
CA CYS A 120 -53.13 -15.48 -1.52
C CYS A 120 -53.75 -14.08 -1.67
N SER A 121 -53.64 -13.28 -0.60
CA SER A 121 -53.99 -11.87 -0.58
C SER A 121 -53.10 -11.02 -1.50
N LEU A 122 -53.58 -9.82 -1.85
CA LEU A 122 -52.84 -8.85 -2.65
C LEU A 122 -51.54 -8.40 -1.97
N SER A 123 -51.54 -8.31 -0.63
CA SER A 123 -50.37 -7.95 0.19
C SER A 123 -49.27 -9.02 0.11
N LEU A 124 -49.64 -10.30 0.18
CA LEU A 124 -48.70 -11.41 0.01
C LEU A 124 -48.15 -11.46 -1.41
N LEU A 125 -49.00 -11.31 -2.43
CA LEU A 125 -48.57 -11.24 -3.83
C LEU A 125 -47.62 -10.06 -4.08
N SER A 126 -47.95 -8.88 -3.56
CA SER A 126 -47.11 -7.68 -3.63
C SER A 126 -45.73 -7.92 -3.02
N SER A 127 -45.69 -8.57 -1.85
CA SER A 127 -44.45 -8.91 -1.16
C SER A 127 -43.57 -9.84 -1.98
N ALA A 128 -44.15 -10.91 -2.54
CA ALA A 128 -43.44 -11.83 -3.41
C ALA A 128 -42.94 -11.16 -4.70
N CYS A 129 -43.71 -10.21 -5.26
CA CYS A 129 -43.28 -9.39 -6.40
C CYS A 129 -42.05 -8.52 -6.06
N ASN A 130 -42.00 -7.90 -4.86
CA ASN A 130 -40.84 -7.11 -4.44
C ASN A 130 -39.57 -7.96 -4.33
N PHE A 131 -39.65 -9.15 -3.74
CA PHE A 131 -38.51 -10.07 -3.68
C PHE A 131 -38.09 -10.55 -5.07
N ALA A 132 -39.03 -10.98 -5.92
CA ALA A 132 -38.74 -11.39 -7.29
C ALA A 132 -38.03 -10.26 -8.06
N PHE A 133 -38.50 -9.01 -7.91
CA PHE A 133 -37.84 -7.84 -8.49
C PHE A 133 -36.41 -7.66 -7.97
N ARG A 134 -36.22 -7.71 -6.65
CA ARG A 134 -34.90 -7.56 -6.04
C ARG A 134 -33.92 -8.65 -6.50
N PHE A 135 -34.35 -9.91 -6.60
CA PHE A 135 -33.53 -10.99 -7.16
C PHE A 135 -33.18 -10.78 -8.62
N GLY A 136 -34.10 -10.21 -9.42
CA GLY A 136 -33.79 -9.83 -10.79
C GLY A 136 -32.67 -8.81 -10.87
N MET A 137 -32.64 -7.85 -9.94
CA MET A 137 -31.55 -6.89 -9.82
C MET A 137 -30.22 -7.57 -9.45
N GLU A 138 -30.23 -8.65 -8.67
CA GLU A 138 -29.00 -9.32 -8.19
C GLU A 138 -28.49 -10.46 -9.06
N THR A 139 -28.93 -10.57 -10.32
CA THR A 139 -28.41 -11.59 -11.24
C THR A 139 -28.17 -11.08 -12.65
N THR A 140 -27.16 -11.62 -13.34
CA THR A 140 -26.82 -11.34 -14.74
C THR A 140 -27.44 -12.35 -15.72
N ALA A 141 -28.01 -13.46 -15.23
CA ALA A 141 -28.81 -14.38 -16.03
C ALA A 141 -29.80 -15.23 -15.20
N PHE A 142 -30.87 -15.70 -15.83
CA PHE A 142 -31.77 -16.70 -15.25
C PHE A 142 -32.54 -17.47 -16.33
N GLU A 143 -32.96 -18.69 -15.98
CA GLU A 143 -33.72 -19.56 -16.88
C GLU A 143 -34.91 -20.25 -16.16
N GLY A 144 -36.01 -20.37 -16.91
CA GLY A 144 -37.25 -20.98 -16.46
C GLY A 144 -38.14 -20.05 -15.63
N PRO A 145 -39.39 -20.47 -15.34
CA PRO A 145 -40.30 -19.71 -14.50
C PRO A 145 -39.78 -19.63 -13.06
N ILE A 146 -39.94 -18.49 -12.38
CA ILE A 146 -39.54 -18.35 -10.98
C ILE A 146 -40.51 -19.04 -10.03
N ILE A 147 -41.77 -19.24 -10.42
CA ILE A 147 -42.75 -19.92 -9.57
C ILE A 147 -42.49 -21.43 -9.46
N ALA A 148 -42.65 -21.99 -8.26
CA ALA A 148 -42.48 -23.40 -7.99
C ALA A 148 -43.63 -24.22 -8.59
N SER A 149 -43.30 -25.37 -9.21
CA SER A 149 -44.29 -26.40 -9.55
C SER A 149 -44.67 -27.22 -8.32
N ASP A 150 -45.83 -27.89 -8.37
CA ASP A 150 -46.32 -28.73 -7.25
C ASP A 150 -45.35 -29.89 -6.90
N ASP A 151 -44.47 -30.27 -7.82
CA ASP A 151 -43.46 -31.33 -7.69
C ASP A 151 -42.02 -30.82 -7.50
N TRP A 152 -41.81 -29.51 -7.33
CA TRP A 152 -40.47 -28.94 -7.15
C TRP A 152 -39.80 -29.49 -5.89
N ASP A 153 -38.57 -30.01 -6.03
CA ASP A 153 -37.75 -30.61 -4.97
C ASP A 153 -36.44 -29.84 -4.65
N GLY A 154 -36.20 -28.67 -5.26
CA GLY A 154 -35.05 -27.78 -5.00
C GLY A 154 -35.26 -26.72 -3.89
N ASN A 155 -34.37 -25.73 -3.80
CA ASN A 155 -34.49 -24.63 -2.82
C ASN A 155 -35.73 -23.77 -3.07
N LEU A 156 -36.27 -23.15 -2.01
CA LEU A 156 -37.55 -22.45 -2.06
C LEU A 156 -37.55 -21.13 -1.28
N LEU A 157 -38.26 -20.14 -1.83
CA LEU A 157 -38.76 -19.00 -1.10
C LEU A 157 -40.28 -19.16 -0.94
N VAL A 158 -40.73 -19.46 0.28
CA VAL A 158 -42.13 -19.75 0.58
C VAL A 158 -42.76 -18.52 1.21
N PHE A 159 -43.82 -18.01 0.61
CA PHE A 159 -44.63 -16.92 1.17
C PHE A 159 -45.94 -17.49 1.71
N GLU A 160 -46.29 -17.17 2.94
CA GLU A 160 -47.53 -17.66 3.55
C GLU A 160 -48.17 -16.64 4.51
N GLU A 161 -49.47 -16.79 4.73
CA GLU A 161 -50.19 -15.93 5.67
C GLU A 161 -50.02 -16.44 7.09
N ALA A 162 -49.65 -15.53 7.99
CA ALA A 162 -49.49 -15.81 9.41
C ALA A 162 -49.82 -14.56 10.23
N SER A 163 -50.24 -14.75 11.48
CA SER A 163 -50.50 -13.65 12.41
C SER A 163 -49.22 -12.94 12.88
N GLU A 164 -48.07 -13.61 12.77
CA GLU A 164 -46.76 -13.03 13.02
C GLU A 164 -46.11 -12.62 11.69
N CYS A 165 -45.23 -11.61 11.69
CA CYS A 165 -44.55 -11.15 10.49
C CYS A 165 -43.03 -11.38 10.59
N GLY A 166 -42.42 -11.93 9.55
CA GLY A 166 -40.97 -12.16 9.53
C GLY A 166 -40.49 -13.01 8.35
N MET A 167 -39.19 -13.34 8.38
CA MET A 167 -38.59 -14.32 7.48
C MET A 167 -37.63 -15.25 8.24
N GLU A 168 -37.57 -16.52 7.87
CA GLU A 168 -36.75 -17.54 8.52
C GLU A 168 -36.07 -18.46 7.50
N PHE A 169 -34.81 -18.81 7.76
CA PHE A 169 -34.03 -19.76 6.98
C PHE A 169 -34.12 -21.16 7.57
N LEU A 170 -34.60 -22.13 6.79
CA LEU A 170 -34.81 -23.51 7.20
C LEU A 170 -33.98 -24.45 6.32
N GLU A 171 -33.54 -25.55 6.92
CA GLU A 171 -32.88 -26.65 6.21
C GLU A 171 -33.70 -27.93 6.39
N GLU A 172 -34.33 -28.40 5.32
CA GLU A 172 -35.21 -29.58 5.35
C GLU A 172 -34.75 -30.60 4.31
N GLU A 173 -34.39 -31.80 4.75
CA GLU A 173 -34.02 -32.92 3.87
C GLU A 173 -32.94 -32.58 2.80
N GLY A 174 -32.05 -31.62 3.11
CA GLY A 174 -30.99 -31.14 2.21
C GLY A 174 -31.37 -29.93 1.34
N ARG A 175 -32.63 -29.48 1.40
CA ARG A 175 -33.15 -28.28 0.72
C ARG A 175 -32.98 -27.07 1.63
N LYS A 176 -32.67 -25.91 1.03
CA LYS A 176 -32.62 -24.62 1.72
C LYS A 176 -33.91 -23.85 1.44
N ILE A 177 -34.62 -23.47 2.49
CA ILE A 177 -35.93 -22.83 2.39
C ILE A 177 -35.88 -21.50 3.13
N VAL A 178 -36.35 -20.43 2.50
CA VAL A 178 -36.62 -19.16 3.20
C VAL A 178 -38.13 -18.99 3.28
N ARG A 179 -38.67 -19.04 4.50
CA ARG A 179 -40.10 -18.84 4.78
C ARG A 179 -40.33 -17.38 5.11
N ILE A 180 -41.09 -16.67 4.30
CA ILE A 180 -41.56 -15.29 4.52
C ILE A 180 -43.03 -15.36 4.91
N TYR A 181 -43.37 -14.83 6.08
CA TYR A 181 -44.71 -14.98 6.65
C TYR A 181 -45.23 -13.67 7.23
N GLY A 182 -46.55 -13.49 7.20
CA GLY A 182 -47.25 -12.30 7.70
C GLY A 182 -48.55 -12.02 6.95
N GLU A 183 -49.23 -10.94 7.31
CA GLU A 183 -50.46 -10.50 6.62
C GLU A 183 -50.60 -8.97 6.55
N GLY A 184 -51.40 -8.50 5.58
CA GLY A 184 -51.79 -7.09 5.46
C GLY A 184 -50.63 -6.09 5.30
N GLU A 185 -50.82 -4.88 5.86
CA GLU A 185 -49.85 -3.78 5.75
C GLU A 185 -48.53 -4.06 6.48
N GLU A 186 -48.53 -4.88 7.52
CA GLU A 186 -47.29 -5.21 8.25
C GLU A 186 -46.33 -6.01 7.38
N LEU A 187 -46.85 -7.01 6.66
CA LEU A 187 -46.07 -7.77 5.68
C LEU A 187 -45.55 -6.87 4.54
N GLU A 188 -46.39 -5.97 4.01
CA GLU A 188 -45.98 -5.03 2.96
C GLU A 188 -44.83 -4.12 3.44
N ARG A 189 -44.91 -3.58 4.66
CA ARG A 189 -43.85 -2.71 5.23
C ARG A 189 -42.57 -3.47 5.53
N PHE A 190 -42.67 -4.67 6.10
CA PHE A 190 -41.51 -5.52 6.39
C PHE A 190 -40.75 -5.85 5.10
N THR A 191 -41.45 -6.38 4.10
CA THR A 191 -40.84 -6.86 2.85
C THR A 191 -40.28 -5.73 2.01
N TYR A 192 -40.91 -4.54 2.03
CA TYR A 192 -40.30 -3.31 1.52
C TYR A 192 -38.95 -3.07 2.21
N ARG A 193 -38.91 -2.92 3.54
CA ARG A 193 -37.66 -2.62 4.26
C ARG A 193 -36.56 -3.63 3.95
N ILE A 194 -36.89 -4.93 3.89
CA ILE A 194 -35.92 -5.97 3.51
C ILE A 194 -35.40 -5.78 2.09
N CYS A 195 -36.28 -5.61 1.09
CA CYS A 195 -35.85 -5.41 -0.30
C CYS A 195 -35.14 -4.07 -0.53
N GLN A 196 -35.31 -3.09 0.35
CA GLN A 196 -34.69 -1.78 0.24
C GLN A 196 -33.31 -1.74 0.90
N ASN A 197 -33.18 -2.27 2.12
CA ASN A 197 -32.02 -2.03 2.98
C ASN A 197 -31.20 -3.29 3.25
N PHE A 198 -31.81 -4.47 3.32
CA PHE A 198 -31.08 -5.69 3.68
C PHE A 198 -30.33 -6.28 2.46
N PRO A 199 -29.09 -6.80 2.60
CA PRO A 199 -28.27 -6.92 3.80
C PRO A 199 -27.25 -5.77 3.97
N LEU A 200 -27.51 -4.59 3.42
CA LEU A 200 -26.58 -3.45 3.47
C LEU A 200 -26.51 -2.84 4.88
N LEU A 201 -25.34 -2.32 5.22
CA LEU A 201 -25.03 -1.63 6.47
C LEU A 201 -24.33 -0.28 6.17
N PRO A 202 -24.24 0.63 7.15
CA PRO A 202 -23.56 1.91 7.01
C PRO A 202 -22.10 1.77 6.55
N GLY A 203 -21.56 2.82 5.93
CA GLY A 203 -20.18 2.82 5.44
C GLY A 203 -19.93 1.83 4.29
N GLY A 204 -20.97 1.43 3.58
CA GLY A 204 -20.88 0.45 2.48
C GLY A 204 -20.44 -0.95 2.93
N ARG A 205 -20.72 -1.27 4.20
CA ARG A 205 -20.59 -2.62 4.76
C ARG A 205 -21.84 -3.45 4.45
N THR A 206 -21.78 -4.74 4.75
CA THR A 206 -22.90 -5.68 4.68
C THR A 206 -22.99 -6.50 5.97
N TRP A 207 -24.11 -7.20 6.17
CA TRP A 207 -24.23 -8.18 7.24
C TRP A 207 -23.18 -9.31 7.17
N ILE A 208 -22.62 -9.62 6.01
CA ILE A 208 -21.52 -10.60 5.89
C ILE A 208 -20.31 -10.08 6.67
N ASP A 209 -19.90 -8.82 6.42
CA ASP A 209 -18.78 -8.19 7.13
C ASP A 209 -19.02 -8.16 8.64
N GLN A 210 -20.24 -7.80 9.05
CA GLN A 210 -20.59 -7.70 10.46
C GLN A 210 -20.54 -9.05 11.18
N ILE A 211 -21.02 -10.12 10.55
CA ILE A 211 -20.98 -11.45 11.15
C ILE A 211 -19.53 -11.98 11.19
N GLN A 212 -18.68 -11.66 10.21
CA GLN A 212 -17.25 -11.98 10.27
C GLN A 212 -16.57 -11.27 11.45
N ASP A 213 -16.81 -9.97 11.64
CA ASP A 213 -16.29 -9.21 12.78
C ASP A 213 -16.76 -9.79 14.12
N MET A 214 -18.05 -10.10 14.25
CA MET A 214 -18.61 -10.73 15.46
C MET A 214 -18.00 -12.12 15.71
N THR A 215 -17.76 -12.90 14.66
CA THR A 215 -17.09 -14.20 14.77
C THR A 215 -15.65 -14.03 15.27
N ASP A 216 -14.93 -13.04 14.74
CA ASP A 216 -13.60 -12.67 15.22
C ASP A 216 -13.63 -12.13 16.67
N SER A 217 -14.70 -11.45 17.09
CA SER A 217 -14.90 -11.03 18.49
C SER A 217 -15.04 -12.23 19.42
N PHE A 218 -15.85 -13.21 19.08
CA PHE A 218 -15.98 -14.43 19.89
C PHE A 218 -14.68 -15.27 19.91
N ALA A 219 -13.81 -15.12 18.92
CA ALA A 219 -12.45 -15.67 18.91
C ALA A 219 -11.39 -14.78 19.61
N MET A 220 -11.80 -13.68 20.24
CA MET A 220 -10.92 -12.71 20.93
C MET A 220 -9.90 -12.01 20.00
N ARG A 221 -10.19 -11.91 18.69
CA ARG A 221 -9.26 -11.37 17.67
C ARG A 221 -9.35 -9.85 17.50
N ASN A 222 -10.41 -9.22 17.97
CA ASN A 222 -10.61 -7.77 17.95
C ASN A 222 -10.92 -7.21 19.35
N LEU A 223 -10.94 -5.88 19.48
CA LEU A 223 -11.16 -5.20 20.76
C LEU A 223 -12.52 -5.55 21.37
N ASP A 224 -13.59 -5.57 20.58
CA ASP A 224 -14.94 -5.91 21.05
C ASP A 224 -14.99 -7.29 21.72
N GLY A 225 -14.32 -8.27 21.12
CA GLY A 225 -14.11 -9.59 21.70
C GLY A 225 -13.36 -9.54 23.03
N GLN A 226 -12.26 -8.81 23.08
CA GLN A 226 -11.46 -8.68 24.30
C GLN A 226 -12.27 -8.08 25.45
N LEU A 227 -13.12 -7.07 25.19
CA LEU A 227 -14.02 -6.51 26.19
C LEU A 227 -15.06 -7.51 26.67
N ALA A 228 -15.67 -8.28 25.75
CA ALA A 228 -16.61 -9.34 26.09
C ALA A 228 -15.98 -10.42 26.97
N TYR A 229 -14.72 -10.80 26.71
CA TYR A 229 -13.98 -11.72 27.55
C TYR A 229 -13.72 -11.16 28.95
N ILE A 230 -13.34 -9.89 29.10
CA ILE A 230 -13.17 -9.29 30.43
C ILE A 230 -14.48 -9.40 31.21
N LYS A 231 -15.59 -8.98 30.58
CA LYS A 231 -16.92 -8.98 31.20
C LYS A 231 -17.37 -10.38 31.60
N ALA A 232 -17.13 -11.38 30.76
CA ALA A 232 -17.52 -12.76 31.02
C ALA A 232 -16.81 -13.39 32.22
N PHE A 233 -15.59 -12.94 32.53
CA PHE A 233 -14.75 -13.56 33.55
C PHE A 233 -14.46 -12.67 34.76
N GLU A 234 -14.88 -11.39 34.77
CA GLU A 234 -14.54 -10.40 35.81
C GLU A 234 -14.82 -10.89 37.25
N GLY A 235 -15.89 -11.67 37.46
CA GLY A 235 -16.25 -12.22 38.76
C GLY A 235 -15.28 -13.28 39.32
N GLU A 236 -14.38 -13.81 38.49
CA GLU A 236 -13.37 -14.81 38.86
C GLU A 236 -11.95 -14.24 38.93
N LEU A 237 -11.73 -12.97 38.57
CA LEU A 237 -10.41 -12.35 38.47
C LEU A 237 -10.00 -11.69 39.79
N GLU A 238 -8.88 -12.13 40.36
CA GLU A 238 -8.31 -11.48 41.55
C GLU A 238 -7.38 -10.32 41.16
N ALA A 239 -7.67 -9.13 41.68
CA ALA A 239 -6.87 -7.94 41.45
C ALA A 239 -5.40 -8.09 41.91
N PRO A 240 -4.42 -7.43 41.25
CA PRO A 240 -4.61 -6.52 40.11
C PRO A 240 -4.93 -7.24 38.80
N ILE A 241 -5.78 -6.63 37.98
CA ILE A 241 -6.17 -7.12 36.66
C ILE A 241 -5.52 -6.23 35.61
N THR A 242 -4.66 -6.80 34.76
CA THR A 242 -4.09 -6.13 33.60
C THR A 242 -4.56 -6.81 32.33
N VAL A 243 -5.09 -6.04 31.39
CA VAL A 243 -5.58 -6.56 30.11
C VAL A 243 -4.72 -5.98 29.00
N TYR A 244 -4.09 -6.89 28.26
CA TYR A 244 -3.38 -6.57 27.03
C TYR A 244 -4.36 -6.73 25.88
N THR A 245 -4.69 -5.61 25.24
CA THR A 245 -5.72 -5.48 24.21
C THR A 245 -5.11 -5.06 22.88
N SER A 246 -5.89 -5.12 21.80
CA SER A 246 -5.51 -4.58 20.49
C SER A 246 -5.27 -3.05 20.56
N PRO A 247 -4.46 -2.48 19.66
CA PRO A 247 -4.03 -1.07 19.74
C PRO A 247 -5.15 -0.02 19.78
N GLU A 248 -6.33 -0.35 19.26
CA GLU A 248 -7.51 0.51 19.21
C GLU A 248 -7.96 0.99 20.59
N ILE A 249 -7.58 0.27 21.67
CA ILE A 249 -7.85 0.69 23.05
C ILE A 249 -7.33 2.10 23.34
N SER A 250 -6.23 2.51 22.71
CA SER A 250 -5.62 3.82 22.94
C SER A 250 -6.53 4.96 22.51
N LYS A 251 -7.44 4.74 21.54
CA LYS A 251 -8.43 5.72 21.08
C LYS A 251 -9.73 5.66 21.88
N ARG A 252 -10.00 4.55 22.58
CA ARG A 252 -11.30 4.25 23.22
C ARG A 252 -11.24 4.16 24.75
N ILE A 253 -10.08 4.41 25.36
CA ILE A 253 -9.90 4.22 26.81
C ILE A 253 -10.87 5.07 27.65
N GLU A 254 -11.19 6.28 27.22
CA GLU A 254 -12.12 7.17 27.94
C GLU A 254 -13.56 6.62 27.97
N GLU A 255 -13.94 5.87 26.94
CA GLU A 255 -15.24 5.20 26.81
C GLU A 255 -15.28 3.88 27.61
N VAL A 256 -14.20 3.10 27.53
CA VAL A 256 -14.13 1.73 28.05
C VAL A 256 -13.80 1.68 29.55
N GLN A 257 -12.88 2.53 30.03
CA GLN A 257 -12.39 2.50 31.41
C GLN A 257 -13.50 2.65 32.47
N PRO A 258 -14.54 3.49 32.29
CA PRO A 258 -15.64 3.60 33.26
C PRO A 258 -16.45 2.31 33.45
N VAL A 259 -16.50 1.43 32.42
CA VAL A 259 -17.21 0.14 32.48
C VAL A 259 -16.38 -0.90 33.26
N PHE A 260 -15.05 -0.79 33.21
CA PHE A 260 -14.11 -1.69 33.85
C PHE A 260 -13.12 -0.92 34.76
N PRO A 261 -13.59 -0.32 35.87
CA PRO A 261 -12.79 0.62 36.67
C PRO A 261 -11.58 -0.03 37.36
N ASP A 262 -11.63 -1.34 37.62
CA ASP A 262 -10.58 -2.09 38.31
C ASP A 262 -9.55 -2.73 37.34
N VAL A 263 -9.66 -2.45 36.04
CA VAL A 263 -8.81 -3.00 34.99
C VAL A 263 -7.75 -1.99 34.53
N ASP A 264 -6.50 -2.42 34.50
CA ASP A 264 -5.38 -1.71 33.87
C ASP A 264 -5.26 -2.14 32.40
N PHE A 265 -5.75 -1.31 31.48
CA PHE A 265 -5.69 -1.57 30.04
C PHE A 265 -4.33 -1.20 29.45
N LYS A 266 -3.78 -2.09 28.64
CA LYS A 266 -2.55 -1.88 27.87
C LYS A 266 -2.74 -2.33 26.44
N ASN A 267 -2.24 -1.54 25.48
CA ASN A 267 -2.05 -2.04 24.12
C ASN A 267 -0.96 -3.11 24.16
N HIS A 268 -1.26 -4.33 23.70
CA HIS A 268 -0.34 -5.46 23.75
C HIS A 268 0.92 -5.23 22.89
N LYS A 269 0.81 -4.42 21.84
CA LYS A 269 1.91 -4.04 20.92
C LYS A 269 2.75 -2.86 21.42
N SER A 270 2.41 -2.24 22.56
CA SER A 270 3.23 -1.16 23.13
C SER A 270 4.65 -1.62 23.44
N LEU A 271 5.59 -0.68 23.37
CA LEU A 271 7.03 -0.95 23.51
C LEU A 271 7.43 -1.32 24.95
N LYS A 272 8.17 -2.42 25.07
CA LYS A 272 8.81 -2.91 26.30
C LYS A 272 10.32 -2.90 26.08
N LYS A 273 11.02 -1.97 26.73
CA LYS A 273 12.49 -1.88 26.63
C LYS A 273 13.14 -3.15 27.17
N ILE A 274 14.00 -3.78 26.36
CA ILE A 274 14.78 -4.97 26.70
C ILE A 274 16.17 -4.55 27.20
N TYR A 275 16.88 -3.75 26.40
CA TYR A 275 18.15 -3.17 26.80
C TYR A 275 18.38 -1.83 26.12
N GLU A 276 19.37 -1.09 26.62
CA GLU A 276 19.87 0.16 26.05
C GLU A 276 21.38 0.23 26.29
N THR A 277 22.15 0.52 25.24
CA THR A 277 23.62 0.58 25.27
C THR A 277 24.09 1.83 24.52
N SER A 278 25.07 2.55 25.08
CA SER A 278 25.75 3.65 24.41
C SER A 278 27.21 3.29 24.18
N TYR A 279 27.71 3.59 22.98
CA TYR A 279 29.08 3.27 22.57
C TYR A 279 29.96 4.51 22.56
N ASP A 280 31.20 4.36 23.03
CA ASP A 280 32.20 5.42 23.04
C ASP A 280 33.09 5.31 21.79
N ILE A 281 32.92 6.25 20.85
CA ILE A 281 33.55 6.18 19.53
C ILE A 281 34.53 7.36 19.38
N PRO A 282 35.81 7.14 19.00
CA PRO A 282 36.75 8.23 18.80
C PRO A 282 36.30 9.11 17.62
N TRP A 283 36.52 10.41 17.73
CA TRP A 283 36.24 11.35 16.64
C TRP A 283 37.38 11.31 15.60
N GLU A 284 37.06 11.17 14.31
CA GLU A 284 38.09 11.05 13.27
C GLU A 284 39.06 12.25 13.21
N VAL A 285 38.58 13.46 13.54
CA VAL A 285 39.43 14.66 13.65
C VAL A 285 40.42 14.55 14.82
N ASP A 286 40.01 14.00 15.96
CA ASP A 286 40.90 13.79 17.10
C ASP A 286 41.95 12.71 16.79
N VAL A 287 41.58 11.68 16.04
CA VAL A 287 42.52 10.66 15.53
C VAL A 287 43.55 11.32 14.60
N PHE A 288 43.10 12.17 13.66
CA PHE A 288 43.98 12.91 12.76
C PHE A 288 44.97 13.79 13.53
N LYS A 289 44.48 14.54 14.53
CA LYS A 289 45.30 15.37 15.43
C LYS A 289 46.31 14.54 16.23
N GLY A 290 45.88 13.38 16.74
CA GLY A 290 46.75 12.44 17.45
C GLY A 290 47.92 11.97 16.59
N ILE A 291 47.66 11.58 15.33
CA ILE A 291 48.70 11.16 14.38
C ILE A 291 49.69 12.29 14.12
N LEU A 292 49.21 13.51 13.86
CA LEU A 292 50.08 14.68 13.68
C LEU A 292 50.94 14.94 14.91
N GLN A 293 50.36 14.92 16.10
CA GLN A 293 51.08 15.16 17.34
C GLN A 293 52.18 14.11 17.57
N GLU A 294 51.83 12.83 17.47
CA GLU A 294 52.72 11.73 17.83
C GLU A 294 53.80 11.48 16.78
N LYS A 295 53.44 11.55 15.50
CA LYS A 295 54.30 11.07 14.40
C LYS A 295 54.92 12.19 13.57
N VAL A 296 54.38 13.41 13.62
CA VAL A 296 54.85 14.55 12.81
C VAL A 296 55.47 15.63 13.70
N TYR A 297 54.68 16.35 14.50
CA TYR A 297 55.11 17.54 15.24
C TYR A 297 56.31 17.29 16.16
N ASN A 298 56.33 16.15 16.85
CA ASN A 298 57.44 15.77 17.75
C ASN A 298 58.77 15.52 17.03
N ARG A 299 58.78 15.44 15.69
CA ARG A 299 59.95 15.12 14.86
C ARG A 299 60.40 16.27 13.96
N LEU A 300 59.66 17.38 13.93
CA LEU A 300 59.98 18.53 13.09
C LEU A 300 61.08 19.40 13.71
N GLU A 301 61.93 19.95 12.85
CA GLU A 301 62.93 20.95 13.19
C GLU A 301 62.55 22.34 12.64
N PRO A 302 62.98 23.45 13.28
CA PRO A 302 62.74 24.79 12.75
C PRO A 302 63.32 24.95 11.33
N GLY A 303 62.49 25.41 10.40
CA GLY A 303 62.82 25.57 8.98
C GLY A 303 62.37 24.43 8.06
N ASP A 304 61.84 23.34 8.61
CA ASP A 304 61.26 22.26 7.81
C ASP A 304 60.07 22.74 6.96
N LYS A 305 59.94 22.16 5.77
CA LYS A 305 58.82 22.39 4.84
C LYS A 305 57.86 21.22 4.92
N VAL A 306 56.60 21.48 5.23
CA VAL A 306 55.59 20.44 5.46
C VAL A 306 54.48 20.54 4.43
N GLU A 307 54.14 19.42 3.81
CA GLU A 307 52.92 19.25 3.02
C GLU A 307 52.01 18.22 3.68
N ILE A 308 50.74 18.54 3.84
CA ILE A 308 49.73 17.68 4.46
C ILE A 308 48.59 17.49 3.49
N TYR A 309 48.28 16.22 3.23
CA TYR A 309 47.13 15.78 2.45
C TYR A 309 46.28 14.88 3.34
N GLY A 310 44.97 15.06 3.31
CA GLY A 310 44.07 14.19 4.05
C GLY A 310 42.67 14.20 3.51
N ALA A 311 41.90 13.22 3.96
CA ALA A 311 40.46 13.17 3.77
C ALA A 311 39.81 12.80 5.11
N LEU A 312 38.79 13.55 5.50
CA LEU A 312 37.96 13.34 6.69
C LEU A 312 36.50 13.51 6.28
N SER A 313 35.57 12.70 6.78
CA SER A 313 34.15 12.75 6.42
C SER A 313 33.41 13.86 7.15
N GLU A 314 34.02 15.05 7.16
CA GLU A 314 33.61 16.20 7.94
C GLU A 314 33.17 17.34 7.02
N GLU A 315 32.27 18.17 7.56
CA GLU A 315 31.86 19.43 6.93
C GLU A 315 33.07 20.33 6.62
N MET A 316 32.94 21.12 5.55
CA MET A 316 34.03 21.96 5.05
C MET A 316 34.57 22.91 6.15
N ASP A 317 33.69 23.47 6.99
CA ASP A 317 34.09 24.35 8.09
C ASP A 317 34.94 23.63 9.15
N VAL A 318 34.63 22.37 9.47
CA VAL A 318 35.41 21.59 10.43
C VAL A 318 36.80 21.30 9.87
N ARG A 319 36.88 20.90 8.60
CA ARG A 319 38.15 20.64 7.91
C ARG A 319 39.01 21.90 7.77
N ASN A 320 38.39 23.03 7.45
CA ASN A 320 39.07 24.34 7.38
C ASN A 320 39.60 24.78 8.75
N ASN A 321 38.82 24.59 9.81
CA ASN A 321 39.28 24.87 11.17
C ASN A 321 40.47 23.99 11.56
N LEU A 322 40.42 22.70 11.22
CA LEU A 322 41.55 21.80 11.42
C LEU A 322 42.81 22.26 10.65
N ALA A 323 42.67 22.64 9.38
CA ALA A 323 43.78 23.16 8.58
C ALA A 323 44.41 24.42 9.20
N ASN A 324 43.58 25.35 9.68
CA ASN A 324 44.05 26.55 10.39
C ASN A 324 44.75 26.22 11.73
N GLU A 325 44.28 25.21 12.46
CA GLU A 325 44.94 24.74 13.68
C GLU A 325 46.32 24.13 13.36
N ILE A 326 46.41 23.33 12.30
CA ILE A 326 47.66 22.74 11.82
C ILE A 326 48.68 23.82 11.48
N GLU A 327 48.28 24.85 10.73
CA GLU A 327 49.14 25.98 10.38
C GLU A 327 49.70 26.66 11.64
N ARG A 328 48.84 26.95 12.63
CA ARG A 328 49.26 27.56 13.89
C ARG A 328 50.23 26.69 14.69
N GLU A 329 50.04 25.37 14.72
CA GLU A 329 50.97 24.47 15.42
C GLU A 329 52.33 24.40 14.72
N LEU A 330 52.36 24.38 13.38
CA LEU A 330 53.61 24.42 12.60
C LEU A 330 54.36 25.74 12.80
N GLU A 331 53.64 26.88 12.82
CA GLU A 331 54.22 28.19 13.14
C GLU A 331 54.90 28.22 14.52
N LYS A 332 54.29 27.58 15.54
CA LYS A 332 54.88 27.49 16.89
C LYS A 332 56.18 26.69 16.92
N ILE A 333 56.28 25.66 16.09
CA ILE A 333 57.49 24.81 15.95
C ILE A 333 58.57 25.54 15.14
N GLY A 334 58.19 26.52 14.31
CA GLY A 334 59.07 27.22 13.38
C GLY A 334 59.24 26.50 12.05
N ALA A 335 58.33 25.57 11.72
CA ALA A 335 58.24 24.93 10.41
C ALA A 335 57.33 25.74 9.47
N SER A 336 57.45 25.53 8.16
CA SER A 336 56.66 26.19 7.13
C SER A 336 55.68 25.22 6.48
N LEU A 337 54.40 25.59 6.43
CA LEU A 337 53.37 24.84 5.73
C LEU A 337 53.35 25.25 4.25
N GLU A 338 53.82 24.38 3.36
CA GLU A 338 53.83 24.64 1.92
C GLU A 338 52.46 24.32 1.29
N LYS A 339 51.79 23.28 1.79
CA LYS A 339 50.45 22.89 1.34
C LYS A 339 49.71 22.14 2.43
N CYS A 340 48.45 22.51 2.65
CA CYS A 340 47.50 21.72 3.42
C CYS A 340 46.24 21.52 2.59
N GLN A 341 45.90 20.26 2.32
CA GLN A 341 44.71 19.90 1.58
C GLN A 341 43.99 18.80 2.36
N ILE A 342 42.92 19.16 3.06
CA ILE A 342 42.07 18.21 3.79
C ILE A 342 40.72 18.26 3.09
N ILE A 343 40.38 17.24 2.30
CA ILE A 343 39.11 17.16 1.55
C ILE A 343 38.07 16.31 2.30
N CYS A 344 36.84 16.24 1.81
CA CYS A 344 35.83 15.34 2.35
C CYS A 344 36.17 13.87 2.00
N ALA A 345 36.07 12.97 2.98
CA ALA A 345 36.25 11.53 2.74
C ALA A 345 35.06 10.89 2.01
N TYR A 346 33.85 11.40 2.24
CA TYR A 346 32.68 11.10 1.43
C TYR A 346 32.79 11.79 0.06
N LYS A 347 32.59 11.05 -1.03
CA LYS A 347 32.72 11.54 -2.42
C LYS A 347 34.01 12.35 -2.67
N GLN A 348 35.17 11.77 -2.35
CA GLN A 348 36.49 12.42 -2.50
C GLN A 348 36.74 13.01 -3.90
N GLY A 349 36.24 12.38 -4.97
CA GLY A 349 36.35 12.90 -6.33
C GLY A 349 35.62 14.22 -6.53
N PHE A 350 34.39 14.31 -6.02
CA PHE A 350 33.57 15.52 -6.05
C PHE A 350 34.23 16.64 -5.25
N SER A 351 34.59 16.38 -3.98
CA SER A 351 35.26 17.34 -3.09
C SER A 351 36.62 17.79 -3.64
N TRP A 352 37.39 16.90 -4.28
CA TRP A 352 38.62 17.27 -4.97
C TRP A 352 38.37 18.25 -6.12
N ILE A 353 37.36 18.01 -6.95
CA ILE A 353 37.07 18.91 -8.07
C ILE A 353 36.59 20.26 -7.54
N GLU A 354 35.58 20.25 -6.67
CA GLU A 354 34.94 21.45 -6.14
C GLU A 354 35.91 22.31 -5.33
N GLU A 355 36.61 21.72 -4.36
CA GLU A 355 37.35 22.47 -3.36
C GLU A 355 38.81 22.72 -3.76
N VAL A 356 39.36 21.93 -4.68
CA VAL A 356 40.78 22.00 -5.06
C VAL A 356 40.98 22.41 -6.51
N ILE A 357 40.21 21.86 -7.45
CA ILE A 357 40.44 22.10 -8.88
C ILE A 357 39.77 23.38 -9.36
N LEU A 358 38.49 23.61 -9.04
CA LEU A 358 37.77 24.80 -9.51
C LEU A 358 38.46 26.11 -9.09
N PRO A 359 38.96 26.28 -7.85
CA PRO A 359 39.73 27.48 -7.48
C PRO A 359 40.99 27.69 -8.33
N GLN A 360 41.61 26.62 -8.84
CA GLN A 360 42.79 26.72 -9.72
C GLN A 360 42.42 27.01 -11.18
N LEU A 361 41.16 26.81 -11.55
CA LEU A 361 40.62 27.14 -12.87
C LEU A 361 39.98 28.53 -12.90
N GLU A 362 39.74 29.14 -11.73
CA GLU A 362 39.20 30.49 -11.62
C GLU A 362 40.02 31.49 -12.46
N GLY A 363 39.32 32.31 -13.25
CA GLY A 363 39.92 33.30 -14.14
C GLY A 363 40.59 32.73 -15.40
N LYS A 364 40.68 31.40 -15.56
CA LYS A 364 41.10 30.78 -16.82
C LYS A 364 39.91 30.72 -17.79
N LYS A 365 40.19 30.92 -19.08
CA LYS A 365 39.16 30.78 -20.13
C LYS A 365 38.97 29.32 -20.50
N VAL A 366 38.27 28.59 -19.64
CA VAL A 366 37.91 27.18 -19.89
C VAL A 366 36.74 27.14 -20.87
N HIS A 367 36.86 26.32 -21.91
CA HIS A 367 35.81 26.08 -22.90
C HIS A 367 35.19 24.69 -22.77
N ARG A 368 35.99 23.68 -22.39
CA ARG A 368 35.60 22.27 -22.26
C ARG A 368 36.38 21.60 -21.12
N VAL A 369 35.77 20.64 -20.44
CA VAL A 369 36.39 19.82 -19.39
C VAL A 369 36.21 18.34 -19.76
N GLU A 370 37.28 17.56 -19.61
CA GLU A 370 37.26 16.10 -19.75
C GLU A 370 37.67 15.49 -18.42
N ILE A 371 36.85 14.60 -17.86
CA ILE A 371 37.10 13.88 -16.62
C ILE A 371 37.16 12.39 -16.94
N ALA A 372 38.37 11.83 -16.87
CA ALA A 372 38.55 10.40 -16.97
C ALA A 372 38.41 9.74 -15.59
N PHE A 373 37.55 8.73 -15.46
CA PHE A 373 37.45 7.89 -14.26
C PHE A 373 37.94 6.48 -14.54
N LYS A 374 38.66 5.87 -13.60
CA LYS A 374 39.09 4.48 -13.73
C LYS A 374 37.92 3.55 -13.39
N PRO A 375 37.53 2.59 -14.26
CA PRO A 375 36.49 1.63 -13.91
C PRO A 375 36.83 0.87 -12.62
N PHE A 376 35.86 0.70 -11.73
CA PHE A 376 36.06 0.03 -10.44
C PHE A 376 35.81 -1.47 -10.59
N LEU A 377 36.89 -2.22 -10.78
CA LEU A 377 36.85 -3.66 -11.08
C LEU A 377 37.73 -4.44 -10.10
N PRO A 378 37.35 -5.69 -9.78
CA PRO A 378 38.20 -6.60 -9.02
C PRO A 378 39.59 -6.79 -9.67
N GLU A 379 40.59 -7.08 -8.85
CA GLU A 379 41.95 -7.28 -9.35
C GLU A 379 42.01 -8.39 -10.41
N GLY A 380 42.60 -8.08 -11.57
CA GLY A 380 42.71 -9.01 -12.70
C GLY A 380 41.50 -9.01 -13.65
N GLN A 381 40.40 -8.34 -13.32
CA GLN A 381 39.28 -8.14 -14.25
C GLN A 381 39.50 -6.91 -15.13
N THR A 382 39.17 -7.03 -16.41
CA THR A 382 39.33 -5.96 -17.41
C THR A 382 38.09 -5.73 -18.27
N GLU A 383 37.08 -6.59 -18.16
CA GLU A 383 35.81 -6.49 -18.88
C GLU A 383 34.72 -5.90 -17.97
N TRP A 384 33.83 -5.08 -18.54
CA TRP A 384 32.67 -4.53 -17.84
C TRP A 384 31.50 -5.52 -17.93
N LEU A 385 30.97 -5.90 -16.77
CA LEU A 385 29.74 -6.68 -16.68
C LEU A 385 28.55 -5.73 -16.57
N ASP A 386 27.51 -6.00 -17.34
CA ASP A 386 26.24 -5.25 -17.35
C ASP A 386 25.09 -6.24 -17.13
N GLU A 387 24.50 -6.19 -15.93
CA GLU A 387 23.39 -7.05 -15.48
C GLU A 387 22.04 -6.37 -15.69
N TYR A 388 20.91 -7.07 -15.57
CA TYR A 388 19.58 -6.46 -15.76
C TYR A 388 19.09 -5.76 -14.48
N GLY A 389 18.58 -4.54 -14.58
CA GLY A 389 18.09 -3.75 -13.43
C GLY A 389 16.73 -3.06 -13.62
N ALA A 390 15.89 -3.55 -14.53
CA ALA A 390 14.56 -2.98 -14.80
C ALA A 390 13.60 -3.08 -13.60
N THR A 391 13.65 -4.20 -12.87
CA THR A 391 12.78 -4.51 -11.72
C THR A 391 13.63 -4.70 -10.46
N PRO A 392 13.17 -4.22 -9.30
CA PRO A 392 13.88 -4.43 -8.05
C PRO A 392 13.88 -5.91 -7.64
N SER A 393 14.94 -6.34 -6.96
CA SER A 393 14.99 -7.63 -6.27
C SER A 393 14.76 -7.38 -4.78
N TYR A 394 13.65 -7.84 -4.21
CA TYR A 394 13.35 -7.62 -2.79
C TYR A 394 14.22 -8.44 -1.82
N HIS A 395 15.05 -9.34 -2.35
CA HIS A 395 15.88 -10.25 -1.57
C HIS A 395 17.32 -10.26 -2.10
N ASN A 396 18.27 -10.06 -1.19
CA ASN A 396 19.69 -10.29 -1.42
C ASN A 396 20.09 -11.56 -0.65
N ILE A 397 19.68 -12.70 -1.22
CA ILE A 397 19.89 -14.05 -0.68
C ILE A 397 20.66 -14.88 -1.72
N ASP A 398 21.31 -15.97 -1.31
CA ASP A 398 21.95 -16.96 -2.18
C ASP A 398 23.26 -16.54 -2.89
N ALA A 399 24.03 -15.63 -2.29
CA ALA A 399 25.42 -15.38 -2.69
C ALA A 399 26.38 -16.37 -1.99
N ASP A 400 27.23 -17.05 -2.78
CA ASP A 400 28.21 -18.05 -2.32
C ASP A 400 29.63 -17.73 -2.86
N ASP A 401 29.92 -16.44 -3.06
CA ASP A 401 31.20 -15.96 -3.56
C ASP A 401 31.73 -14.82 -2.68
N PRO A 402 32.64 -15.12 -1.72
CA PRO A 402 33.20 -14.12 -0.83
C PRO A 402 34.09 -13.09 -1.53
N ASP A 403 34.51 -13.33 -2.78
CA ASP A 403 35.34 -12.40 -3.55
C ASP A 403 34.54 -11.56 -4.55
N LYS A 404 33.23 -11.81 -4.69
CA LYS A 404 32.31 -10.98 -5.48
C LYS A 404 32.25 -9.56 -4.91
N TRP A 405 32.32 -8.55 -5.78
CA TRP A 405 32.11 -7.15 -5.40
C TRP A 405 30.65 -6.76 -5.64
N PHE A 406 30.04 -6.03 -4.70
CA PHE A 406 28.72 -5.42 -4.91
C PHE A 406 28.78 -4.14 -5.75
N ASP A 407 29.92 -3.44 -5.69
CA ASP A 407 30.16 -2.22 -6.43
C ASP A 407 30.05 -2.41 -7.94
N VAL A 408 29.42 -1.44 -8.61
CA VAL A 408 29.30 -1.45 -10.07
C VAL A 408 30.56 -0.88 -10.74
N PRO A 409 30.89 -1.29 -11.99
CA PRO A 409 32.07 -0.80 -12.70
C PRO A 409 32.17 0.73 -12.82
N ILE A 410 31.03 1.41 -12.85
CA ILE A 410 30.93 2.87 -12.98
C ILE A 410 30.87 3.61 -11.65
N ARG A 411 31.09 2.96 -10.51
CA ARG A 411 30.95 3.57 -9.18
C ARG A 411 31.64 4.93 -9.06
N PHE A 412 32.87 5.07 -9.56
CA PHE A 412 33.60 6.34 -9.47
C PHE A 412 33.01 7.44 -10.37
N LEU A 413 32.28 7.10 -11.43
CA LEU A 413 31.45 8.07 -12.14
C LEU A 413 30.24 8.47 -11.28
N GLN A 414 29.61 7.50 -10.61
CA GLN A 414 28.44 7.76 -9.76
C GLN A 414 28.78 8.65 -8.55
N GLU A 415 29.93 8.41 -7.89
CA GLU A 415 30.43 9.26 -6.80
C GLU A 415 30.71 10.71 -7.24
N LEU A 416 30.86 10.96 -8.54
CA LEU A 416 31.00 12.30 -9.09
C LEU A 416 29.67 13.00 -9.34
N TYR A 417 28.51 12.34 -9.24
CA TYR A 417 27.23 13.02 -9.43
C TYR A 417 26.96 14.03 -8.30
N PRO A 418 26.44 15.26 -8.57
CA PRO A 418 26.24 15.95 -9.86
C PRO A 418 27.34 17.01 -10.15
N VAL A 419 28.61 16.62 -10.22
CA VAL A 419 29.75 17.55 -10.33
C VAL A 419 29.74 18.37 -11.62
N ASP A 420 29.08 17.90 -12.68
CA ASP A 420 28.99 18.64 -13.93
C ASP A 420 28.14 19.91 -13.80
N ASP A 421 27.05 19.88 -13.03
CA ASP A 421 26.27 21.06 -12.66
C ASP A 421 27.13 22.09 -11.91
N ILE A 422 27.96 21.62 -10.97
CA ILE A 422 28.88 22.47 -10.20
C ILE A 422 29.94 23.11 -11.12
N ILE A 423 30.60 22.31 -11.96
CA ILE A 423 31.62 22.81 -12.90
C ILE A 423 30.99 23.80 -13.89
N ALA A 424 29.82 23.49 -14.45
CA ALA A 424 29.13 24.34 -15.40
C ALA A 424 28.80 25.71 -14.79
N LYS A 425 28.28 25.71 -13.56
CA LYS A 425 27.98 26.92 -12.80
C LYS A 425 29.22 27.75 -12.51
N GLU A 426 30.28 27.15 -11.95
CA GLU A 426 31.47 27.88 -11.50
C GLU A 426 32.36 28.36 -12.67
N LEU A 427 32.42 27.62 -13.77
CA LEU A 427 33.21 28.00 -14.96
C LEU A 427 32.40 28.77 -16.01
N GLY A 428 31.07 28.84 -15.87
CA GLY A 428 30.19 29.50 -16.84
C GLY A 428 30.17 28.84 -18.21
N ILE A 429 30.27 27.51 -18.26
CA ILE A 429 30.21 26.70 -19.49
C ILE A 429 28.95 25.85 -19.52
N ASP A 430 28.58 25.39 -20.71
CA ASP A 430 27.46 24.45 -20.87
C ASP A 430 27.80 23.06 -20.32
N ARG A 431 26.84 22.36 -19.69
CA ARG A 431 27.02 21.02 -19.12
C ARG A 431 27.45 19.99 -20.15
N ASP A 432 27.02 20.14 -21.40
CA ASP A 432 27.39 19.25 -22.51
C ASP A 432 28.88 19.35 -22.87
N ARG A 433 29.58 20.37 -22.37
CA ARG A 433 31.04 20.52 -22.54
C ARG A 433 31.85 19.90 -21.41
N ILE A 434 31.20 19.13 -20.54
CA ILE A 434 31.83 18.38 -19.47
C ILE A 434 31.65 16.91 -19.82
N GLU A 435 32.73 16.29 -20.29
CA GLU A 435 32.73 14.95 -20.84
C GLU A 435 33.35 13.97 -19.84
N PHE A 436 32.64 12.86 -19.59
CA PHE A 436 33.17 11.74 -18.83
C PHE A 436 33.73 10.68 -19.78
N VAL A 437 34.93 10.17 -19.46
CA VAL A 437 35.58 9.11 -20.25
C VAL A 437 36.13 8.01 -19.32
N ALA A 438 36.21 6.78 -19.80
CA ALA A 438 36.91 5.73 -19.06
C ALA A 438 38.44 5.96 -19.14
N TYR A 439 39.13 5.83 -18.01
CA TYR A 439 40.58 5.92 -17.96
C TYR A 439 41.23 4.58 -18.33
N GLU A 440 41.94 4.54 -19.46
CA GLU A 440 42.64 3.36 -19.97
C GLU A 440 44.16 3.37 -19.68
N GLY A 441 44.64 4.33 -18.91
CA GLY A 441 46.07 4.46 -18.60
C GLY A 441 46.56 3.47 -17.54
N LYS A 442 47.89 3.35 -17.40
CA LYS A 442 48.54 2.44 -16.45
C LYS A 442 48.83 3.06 -15.08
N GLU A 443 48.69 4.37 -14.94
CA GLU A 443 48.92 5.05 -13.67
C GLU A 443 47.89 4.61 -12.64
N ASP A 444 48.32 4.47 -11.39
CA ASP A 444 47.45 4.11 -10.29
C ASP A 444 46.73 5.35 -9.75
N ILE A 445 45.74 5.79 -10.51
CA ILE A 445 44.88 6.94 -10.22
C ILE A 445 43.42 6.54 -10.34
N THR A 446 42.54 7.30 -9.69
CA THR A 446 41.08 7.16 -9.82
C THR A 446 40.53 8.12 -10.87
N TYR A 447 40.96 9.39 -10.80
CA TYR A 447 40.49 10.45 -11.70
C TYR A 447 41.63 11.17 -12.40
N LYS A 448 41.38 11.60 -13.63
CA LYS A 448 42.23 12.53 -14.39
C LYS A 448 41.37 13.60 -15.05
N LEU A 449 41.53 14.84 -14.62
CA LEU A 449 40.81 15.99 -15.16
C LEU A 449 41.71 16.78 -16.10
N LYS A 450 41.19 17.12 -17.28
CA LYS A 450 41.80 18.07 -18.22
C LYS A 450 40.84 19.20 -18.52
N ALA A 451 41.32 20.44 -18.47
CA ALA A 451 40.57 21.61 -18.92
C ALA A 451 41.17 22.14 -20.23
N PHE A 452 40.32 22.54 -21.15
CA PHE A 452 40.69 23.00 -22.49
C PHE A 452 40.25 24.43 -22.73
N GLY A 453 41.07 25.19 -23.46
CA GLY A 453 40.75 26.55 -23.93
C GLY A 453 39.89 26.57 -25.19
N GLU A 454 39.61 27.77 -25.71
CA GLU A 454 38.77 27.98 -26.91
C GLU A 454 39.31 27.32 -28.20
N LYS A 455 40.60 26.93 -28.26
CA LYS A 455 41.21 26.26 -29.42
C LYS A 455 41.44 24.77 -29.16
N ASP A 456 40.73 24.18 -28.20
CA ASP A 456 40.92 22.82 -27.71
C ASP A 456 42.35 22.52 -27.20
N GLU A 457 43.08 23.56 -26.79
CA GLU A 457 44.38 23.40 -26.17
C GLU A 457 44.23 23.01 -24.70
N ASN A 458 44.97 22.00 -24.24
CA ASN A 458 44.99 21.61 -22.83
C ASN A 458 45.70 22.71 -22.00
N ILE A 459 44.94 23.38 -21.13
CA ILE A 459 45.42 24.47 -20.28
C ILE A 459 45.62 24.06 -18.81
N PHE A 460 45.13 22.87 -18.43
CA PHE A 460 45.25 22.36 -17.08
C PHE A 460 45.08 20.84 -17.06
N THR A 461 45.88 20.15 -16.25
CA THR A 461 45.73 18.72 -16.01
C THR A 461 46.01 18.42 -14.55
N SER A 462 45.17 17.60 -13.93
CA SER A 462 45.36 17.12 -12.56
C SER A 462 44.84 15.69 -12.41
N THR A 463 45.36 14.96 -11.41
CA THR A 463 45.00 13.57 -11.13
C THR A 463 44.72 13.38 -9.65
N TYR A 464 43.84 12.43 -9.32
CA TYR A 464 43.50 12.09 -7.95
C TYR A 464 43.33 10.58 -7.77
N LYS A 465 43.69 10.07 -6.58
CA LYS A 465 43.50 8.68 -6.18
C LYS A 465 42.65 8.65 -4.91
N VAL A 466 41.49 8.01 -5.00
CA VAL A 466 40.53 7.85 -3.90
C VAL A 466 41.01 6.79 -2.92
N ALA A 467 40.78 7.03 -1.63
CA ALA A 467 40.93 6.04 -0.57
C ALA A 467 39.59 5.37 -0.24
N TYR A 468 39.58 4.04 -0.16
CA TYR A 468 38.45 3.22 0.28
C TYR A 468 38.95 2.14 1.25
N SER A 469 38.05 1.59 2.07
CA SER A 469 38.32 0.34 2.83
C SER A 469 37.65 -0.84 2.13
N GLU A 470 38.19 -2.06 2.25
CA GLU A 470 37.57 -3.30 1.75
C GLU A 470 37.05 -4.10 2.95
N ARG A 471 35.80 -4.56 2.88
CA ARG A 471 35.18 -5.37 3.93
C ARG A 471 34.07 -6.28 3.38
N PRO A 472 33.68 -7.34 4.10
CA PRO A 472 32.47 -8.10 3.77
C PRO A 472 31.22 -7.21 3.78
N TYR A 473 30.21 -7.55 2.98
CA TYR A 473 28.89 -6.91 3.05
C TYR A 473 28.20 -7.14 4.40
N LEU A 474 28.26 -8.39 4.89
CA LEU A 474 27.83 -8.80 6.23
C LEU A 474 28.94 -9.58 6.92
N ASP A 475 29.34 -9.18 8.13
CA ASP A 475 30.47 -9.78 8.85
C ASP A 475 30.24 -11.28 9.16
N ASP A 476 29.00 -11.65 9.54
CA ASP A 476 28.63 -13.04 9.84
C ASP A 476 28.34 -13.89 8.58
N PHE A 477 28.21 -13.25 7.42
CA PHE A 477 27.91 -13.90 6.14
C PHE A 477 28.90 -13.47 5.04
N PRO A 478 30.22 -13.69 5.23
CA PRO A 478 31.23 -13.17 4.30
C PRO A 478 31.14 -13.75 2.89
N GLN A 479 30.47 -14.89 2.70
CA GLN A 479 30.18 -15.48 1.39
C GLN A 479 29.27 -14.60 0.51
N MET A 480 28.62 -13.57 1.08
CA MET A 480 27.81 -12.65 0.30
C MET A 480 28.62 -11.74 -0.62
N GLY A 481 29.90 -11.57 -0.35
CA GLY A 481 30.80 -10.73 -1.12
C GLY A 481 31.27 -9.49 -0.34
N LYS A 482 31.87 -8.56 -1.06
CA LYS A 482 32.61 -7.42 -0.55
C LYS A 482 32.02 -6.09 -0.99
N VAL A 483 32.25 -5.09 -0.16
CA VAL A 483 31.90 -3.68 -0.37
C VAL A 483 33.11 -2.81 -0.06
N HIS A 484 33.13 -1.61 -0.64
CA HIS A 484 34.32 -0.76 -0.56
C HIS A 484 34.03 0.69 -0.13
N PRO A 485 33.44 0.96 1.04
CA PRO A 485 33.06 2.32 1.44
C PRO A 485 34.26 3.29 1.40
N SER A 486 34.00 4.57 1.10
CA SER A 486 35.03 5.61 1.14
C SER A 486 35.62 5.72 2.56
N THR A 487 36.91 6.02 2.67
CA THR A 487 37.59 6.09 3.97
C THR A 487 38.51 7.32 4.06
N GLY A 488 38.78 7.75 5.29
CA GLY A 488 39.69 8.84 5.57
C GLY A 488 41.16 8.42 5.47
N PHE A 489 42.05 9.42 5.34
CA PHE A 489 43.49 9.19 5.40
C PHE A 489 44.25 10.45 5.79
N ILE A 490 45.50 10.25 6.21
CA ILE A 490 46.49 11.30 6.39
C ILE A 490 47.77 10.92 5.67
N ARG A 491 48.33 11.87 4.94
CA ARG A 491 49.60 11.77 4.24
C ARG A 491 50.41 13.04 4.46
N VAL A 492 51.62 12.89 4.99
CA VAL A 492 52.49 14.03 5.34
C VAL A 492 53.86 13.87 4.71
N LEU A 493 54.30 14.91 4.01
CA LEU A 493 55.64 15.01 3.46
C LEU A 493 56.40 16.11 4.20
N VAL A 494 57.64 15.82 4.59
CA VAL A 494 58.56 16.79 5.19
C VAL A 494 59.80 16.89 4.31
N ASN A 495 60.10 18.11 3.86
CA ASN A 495 61.19 18.39 2.91
C ASN A 495 61.13 17.53 1.63
N GLY A 496 59.92 17.14 1.22
CA GLY A 496 59.66 16.29 0.06
C GLY A 496 59.72 14.77 0.31
N GLU A 497 60.04 14.33 1.53
CA GLU A 497 60.03 12.92 1.92
C GLU A 497 58.73 12.56 2.65
N GLU A 498 58.06 11.48 2.23
CA GLU A 498 56.85 10.98 2.88
C GLU A 498 57.19 10.29 4.20
N ILE A 499 56.70 10.85 5.32
CA ILE A 499 56.98 10.34 6.67
C ILE A 499 55.76 9.69 7.33
N VAL A 500 54.55 10.00 6.87
CA VAL A 500 53.28 9.43 7.34
C VAL A 500 52.38 9.20 6.14
N HIS A 501 51.78 8.01 6.06
CA HIS A 501 50.71 7.69 5.13
C HIS A 501 49.84 6.60 5.77
N GLU A 502 48.75 7.01 6.39
CA GLU A 502 47.92 6.13 7.22
C GLU A 502 46.44 6.34 6.90
N ARG A 503 45.68 5.24 6.92
CA ARG A 503 44.21 5.27 6.87
C ARG A 503 43.65 5.76 8.20
N ILE A 504 42.59 6.55 8.14
CA ILE A 504 41.77 6.96 9.27
C ILE A 504 40.35 6.46 9.01
N ALA A 505 39.85 5.58 9.87
CA ALA A 505 38.46 5.15 9.78
C ALA A 505 37.55 6.34 10.08
N THR A 506 36.55 6.57 9.22
CA THR A 506 35.57 7.64 9.45
C THR A 506 34.67 7.32 10.64
N ASP A 507 33.95 8.34 11.14
CA ASP A 507 33.00 8.15 12.24
C ASP A 507 31.95 7.09 11.90
N LEU A 508 31.40 7.13 10.67
CA LEU A 508 30.43 6.14 10.17
C LEU A 508 31.02 4.73 10.06
N GLU A 509 32.27 4.58 9.64
CA GLU A 509 32.92 3.27 9.59
C GLU A 509 33.06 2.64 11.00
N ASN A 510 33.32 3.46 12.02
CA ASN A 510 33.40 2.99 13.41
C ASN A 510 32.02 2.58 13.95
N ILE A 511 30.96 3.35 13.64
CA ILE A 511 29.58 3.00 14.00
C ILE A 511 29.15 1.70 13.29
N TRP A 512 29.48 1.56 12.00
CA TRP A 512 29.18 0.38 11.20
C TRP A 512 29.80 -0.89 11.79
N ASP A 513 31.08 -0.83 12.18
CA ASP A 513 31.78 -1.95 12.80
C ASP A 513 31.09 -2.40 14.09
N ILE A 514 30.57 -1.47 14.90
CA ILE A 514 29.81 -1.80 16.12
C ILE A 514 28.45 -2.43 15.75
N TYR A 515 27.76 -1.87 14.75
CA TYR A 515 26.48 -2.37 14.30
C TYR A 515 26.56 -3.84 13.83
N GLN A 516 27.55 -4.16 12.99
CA GLN A 516 27.78 -5.51 12.48
C GLN A 516 28.27 -6.50 13.55
N ARG A 517 29.25 -6.10 14.39
CA ARG A 517 29.92 -7.05 15.31
C ARG A 517 29.24 -7.25 16.65
N GLU A 518 28.47 -6.25 17.09
CA GLU A 518 27.86 -6.26 18.42
C GLU A 518 26.33 -6.22 18.33
N VAL A 519 25.76 -5.23 17.64
CA VAL A 519 24.31 -4.97 17.68
C VAL A 519 23.49 -6.07 17.02
N LEU A 520 23.80 -6.43 15.77
CA LEU A 520 23.07 -7.45 15.03
C LEU A 520 23.17 -8.83 15.70
N PRO A 521 24.35 -9.32 16.13
CA PRO A 521 24.47 -10.56 16.88
C PRO A 521 23.76 -10.55 18.24
N GLU A 522 23.74 -9.42 18.97
CA GLU A 522 22.98 -9.29 20.21
C GLU A 522 21.47 -9.39 19.99
N CYS A 523 20.96 -8.80 18.91
CA CYS A 523 19.56 -8.94 18.52
C CYS A 523 19.21 -10.40 18.24
N ILE A 524 20.05 -11.15 17.50
CA ILE A 524 19.82 -12.58 17.27
C ILE A 524 19.84 -13.38 18.56
N LYS A 525 20.77 -13.11 19.49
CA LYS A 525 20.77 -13.77 20.81
C LYS A 525 19.44 -13.54 21.54
N PHE A 526 18.88 -12.34 21.46
CA PHE A 526 17.55 -12.06 22.01
C PHE A 526 16.47 -12.90 21.29
N VAL A 527 16.46 -12.92 19.96
CA VAL A 527 15.51 -13.74 19.18
C VAL A 527 15.60 -15.22 19.59
N GLU A 528 16.79 -15.81 19.55
CA GLU A 528 17.02 -17.21 19.93
C GLU A 528 16.59 -17.50 21.38
N SER A 529 16.82 -16.56 22.30
CA SER A 529 16.37 -16.70 23.70
C SER A 529 14.85 -16.71 23.86
N LYS A 530 14.12 -16.05 22.93
CA LYS A 530 12.67 -15.89 22.96
C LYS A 530 11.95 -17.06 22.28
N ILE A 531 12.43 -17.49 21.11
CA ILE A 531 11.74 -18.49 20.27
C ILE A 531 12.37 -19.89 20.31
N GLY A 532 13.61 -20.03 20.81
CA GLY A 532 14.34 -21.30 20.79
C GLY A 532 14.50 -21.84 19.36
N ASP A 533 14.22 -23.13 19.17
CA ASP A 533 14.34 -23.80 17.85
C ASP A 533 13.15 -23.52 16.92
N ASN A 534 12.12 -22.78 17.34
CA ASN A 534 10.89 -22.54 16.59
C ASN A 534 10.97 -21.33 15.63
N LEU A 535 12.09 -21.19 14.91
CA LEU A 535 12.26 -20.12 13.93
C LEU A 535 11.40 -20.41 12.68
N SER A 536 10.36 -19.59 12.45
CA SER A 536 9.45 -19.69 11.31
C SER A 536 8.92 -18.31 10.88
N ILE A 537 8.24 -18.26 9.73
CA ILE A 537 7.62 -17.02 9.22
C ILE A 537 6.55 -16.52 10.21
N GLU A 538 5.74 -17.41 10.78
CA GLU A 538 4.66 -17.11 11.74
C GLU A 538 5.18 -16.71 13.13
N ALA A 539 6.48 -16.92 13.40
CA ALA A 539 7.08 -16.48 14.64
C ALA A 539 7.30 -14.95 14.67
N GLN A 540 7.34 -14.30 13.49
CA GLN A 540 7.53 -12.87 13.32
C GLN A 540 6.32 -12.03 13.80
N PRO A 541 6.54 -10.78 14.25
CA PRO A 541 7.84 -10.16 14.46
C PRO A 541 8.56 -10.70 15.72
N PHE A 542 9.89 -10.67 15.71
CA PHE A 542 10.70 -11.15 16.83
C PHE A 542 10.86 -10.10 17.93
N PHE A 543 10.91 -8.82 17.55
CA PHE A 543 10.94 -7.66 18.42
C PHE A 543 9.98 -6.58 17.87
N ALA A 544 9.67 -5.56 18.68
CA ALA A 544 8.84 -4.45 18.22
C ALA A 544 9.68 -3.41 17.47
N GLU A 545 10.80 -2.99 18.06
CA GLU A 545 11.68 -1.95 17.50
C GLU A 545 13.14 -2.19 17.92
N LEU A 546 14.06 -2.12 16.95
CA LEU A 546 15.49 -1.94 17.14
C LEU A 546 15.82 -0.49 16.81
N ARG A 547 15.93 0.36 17.83
CA ARG A 547 16.19 1.80 17.66
C ARG A 547 17.68 2.07 17.64
N LEU A 548 18.15 2.74 16.58
CA LEU A 548 19.56 3.06 16.32
C LEU A 548 19.71 4.59 16.30
N GLU A 549 20.07 5.19 17.44
CA GLU A 549 20.20 6.64 17.59
C GLU A 549 21.64 7.07 17.32
N VAL A 550 21.86 7.89 16.29
CA VAL A 550 23.19 8.37 15.86
C VAL A 550 23.25 9.89 15.84
N ASN A 551 24.27 10.46 16.49
CA ASN A 551 24.70 11.84 16.27
C ASN A 551 26.10 11.83 15.64
N ALA A 552 26.30 12.46 14.49
CA ALA A 552 27.61 12.48 13.82
C ALA A 552 27.88 13.79 13.06
N SER A 553 29.17 14.12 12.88
CA SER A 553 29.70 15.38 12.32
C SER A 553 29.92 15.32 10.80
N GLU A 554 28.97 14.71 10.11
CA GLU A 554 29.12 14.30 8.72
C GLU A 554 28.51 15.32 7.72
N PRO A 555 28.93 15.31 6.44
CA PRO A 555 28.35 16.17 5.41
C PRO A 555 26.86 15.84 5.23
N ASP A 556 26.04 16.90 5.21
CA ASP A 556 24.60 16.82 4.96
C ASP A 556 24.06 18.21 4.58
N TYR A 557 23.94 18.48 3.28
CA TYR A 557 23.46 19.76 2.76
C TYR A 557 22.82 19.63 1.35
N PRO A 558 21.79 20.44 1.05
CA PRO A 558 21.17 20.46 -0.28
C PRO A 558 22.05 21.19 -1.31
N LEU A 559 21.91 20.80 -2.57
CA LEU A 559 22.50 21.47 -3.73
C LEU A 559 21.45 22.35 -4.44
N PRO A 560 21.87 23.36 -5.21
CA PRO A 560 20.93 24.28 -5.88
C PRO A 560 20.35 23.71 -7.19
N PHE A 561 20.46 22.40 -7.42
CA PHE A 561 20.07 21.72 -8.65
C PHE A 561 19.08 20.62 -8.31
N ARG A 562 17.92 20.63 -8.98
CA ARG A 562 16.84 19.65 -8.77
C ARG A 562 16.52 19.52 -7.26
N GLU A 563 16.42 18.30 -6.74
CA GLU A 563 16.34 17.97 -5.31
C GLU A 563 17.65 17.35 -4.79
N ASP A 564 18.78 17.54 -5.49
CA ASP A 564 20.04 16.88 -5.16
C ASP A 564 20.63 17.38 -3.84
N MET A 565 21.39 16.51 -3.18
CA MET A 565 22.08 16.81 -1.94
C MET A 565 23.39 16.03 -1.82
N ILE A 566 24.28 16.50 -0.95
CA ILE A 566 25.46 15.74 -0.50
C ILE A 566 25.20 15.34 0.95
N SER A 567 25.00 14.04 1.20
CA SER A 567 24.69 13.56 2.55
C SER A 567 25.17 12.13 2.80
N SER A 568 26.28 11.98 3.53
CA SER A 568 26.69 10.66 4.02
C SER A 568 25.75 10.14 5.11
N LEU A 569 25.04 11.03 5.82
CA LEU A 569 24.06 10.66 6.84
C LEU A 569 22.79 10.06 6.26
N ASN A 570 22.27 10.61 5.15
CA ASN A 570 21.15 10.03 4.41
C ASN A 570 21.54 8.64 3.87
N SER A 571 22.72 8.50 3.25
CA SER A 571 23.23 7.20 2.80
C SER A 571 23.35 6.19 3.95
N PHE A 572 23.88 6.61 5.10
CA PHE A 572 24.07 5.74 6.25
C PHE A 572 22.76 5.31 6.90
N HIS A 573 21.74 6.18 6.89
CA HIS A 573 20.39 5.83 7.31
C HIS A 573 19.86 4.63 6.50
N GLU A 574 20.05 4.67 5.19
CA GLU A 574 19.65 3.59 4.27
C GLU A 574 20.45 2.30 4.50
N ASP A 575 21.77 2.41 4.69
CA ASP A 575 22.65 1.28 5.04
C ASP A 575 22.20 0.57 6.32
N LEU A 576 21.96 1.31 7.42
CA LEU A 576 21.53 0.70 8.69
C LEU A 576 20.19 -0.04 8.56
N TYR A 577 19.26 0.48 7.76
CA TYR A 577 17.95 -0.15 7.58
C TYR A 577 18.04 -1.41 6.70
N PHE A 578 18.51 -1.27 5.46
CA PHE A 578 18.46 -2.37 4.48
C PHE A 578 19.40 -3.51 4.83
N VAL A 579 20.61 -3.21 5.30
CA VAL A 579 21.57 -4.24 5.68
C VAL A 579 21.11 -4.97 6.94
N GLY A 580 20.48 -4.26 7.87
CA GLY A 580 19.79 -4.88 9.00
C GLY A 580 18.71 -5.86 8.56
N ALA A 581 17.87 -5.46 7.62
CA ALA A 581 16.82 -6.33 7.07
C ALA A 581 17.42 -7.56 6.36
N ASP A 582 18.45 -7.38 5.54
CA ASP A 582 19.15 -8.46 4.84
C ASP A 582 19.83 -9.43 5.81
N TYR A 583 20.33 -8.94 6.95
CA TYR A 583 20.91 -9.79 7.98
C TYR A 583 19.90 -10.80 8.54
N PHE A 584 18.66 -10.36 8.83
CA PHE A 584 17.60 -11.28 9.30
C PHE A 584 17.15 -12.26 8.21
N LYS A 585 17.01 -11.81 6.96
CA LYS A 585 16.70 -12.69 5.82
C LYS A 585 17.75 -13.80 5.67
N ASN A 586 19.03 -13.43 5.65
CA ASN A 586 20.13 -14.39 5.52
C ASN A 586 20.24 -15.32 6.73
N TYR A 587 20.05 -14.81 7.95
CA TYR A 587 19.98 -15.64 9.15
C TYR A 587 18.87 -16.71 9.04
N GLY A 588 17.66 -16.32 8.60
CA GLY A 588 16.55 -17.24 8.39
C GLY A 588 16.83 -18.31 7.33
N MET A 589 17.40 -17.89 6.19
CA MET A 589 17.76 -18.80 5.09
C MET A 589 18.81 -19.82 5.54
N VAL A 590 19.87 -19.39 6.23
CA VAL A 590 20.94 -20.28 6.71
C VAL A 590 20.46 -21.21 7.81
N LYS A 591 19.66 -20.70 8.77
CA LYS A 591 19.24 -21.47 9.94
C LYS A 591 18.19 -22.52 9.59
N ASN A 592 17.10 -22.10 8.93
CA ASN A 592 15.90 -22.91 8.72
C ASN A 592 15.36 -22.89 7.28
N ASN A 593 16.05 -22.30 6.31
CA ASN A 593 15.58 -22.13 4.93
C ASN A 593 14.22 -21.40 4.84
N VAL A 594 14.08 -20.34 5.64
CA VAL A 594 12.88 -19.49 5.69
C VAL A 594 13.27 -18.03 5.48
N LEU A 595 12.47 -17.29 4.72
CA LEU A 595 12.66 -15.86 4.51
C LEU A 595 12.06 -15.06 5.67
N LEU A 596 12.90 -14.34 6.42
CA LEU A 596 12.48 -13.51 7.55
C LEU A 596 12.47 -12.04 7.15
N ASP A 597 11.35 -11.59 6.59
CA ASP A 597 11.15 -10.26 6.01
C ASP A 597 10.32 -9.30 6.89
N ALA A 598 10.00 -9.70 8.12
CA ALA A 598 9.28 -8.89 9.11
C ALA A 598 9.84 -9.08 10.53
N PRO A 599 11.17 -8.92 10.76
CA PRO A 599 11.77 -9.22 12.06
C PRO A 599 11.27 -8.29 13.19
N GLY A 600 10.76 -7.11 12.85
CA GLY A 600 10.47 -5.98 13.73
C GLY A 600 11.01 -4.68 13.09
N LEU A 601 10.59 -3.52 13.59
CA LEU A 601 11.05 -2.24 13.01
C LEU A 601 12.54 -2.01 13.30
N ILE A 602 13.39 -2.00 12.28
CA ILE A 602 14.77 -1.51 12.39
C ILE A 602 14.70 0.00 12.17
N HIS A 603 14.97 0.79 13.21
CA HIS A 603 14.63 2.21 13.25
C HIS A 603 15.88 3.09 13.44
N PRO A 604 16.59 3.43 12.35
CA PRO A 604 17.63 4.46 12.39
C PRO A 604 17.03 5.83 12.67
N VAL A 605 17.61 6.55 13.63
CA VAL A 605 17.28 7.93 13.97
C VAL A 605 18.57 8.71 14.03
N ILE A 606 18.90 9.39 12.93
CA ILE A 606 20.18 10.05 12.73
C ILE A 606 20.00 11.56 12.78
N LYS A 607 20.87 12.24 13.51
CA LYS A 607 20.93 13.70 13.55
C LYS A 607 22.35 14.19 13.29
N LYS A 608 22.46 15.25 12.51
CA LYS A 608 23.72 15.96 12.30
C LYS A 608 24.14 16.70 13.58
N ARG A 609 25.38 16.49 14.02
CA ARG A 609 25.96 17.21 15.16
C ARG A 609 27.48 17.31 15.02
N VAL A 610 28.00 18.53 15.12
CA VAL A 610 29.45 18.77 15.06
C VAL A 610 30.17 18.17 16.27
N GLY A 611 31.28 17.47 16.01
CA GLY A 611 32.16 16.88 17.00
C GLY A 611 32.01 15.36 17.13
N LYS A 612 32.46 14.83 18.28
CA LYS A 612 32.55 13.40 18.53
C LYS A 612 31.21 12.67 18.28
N PRO A 613 31.23 11.53 17.55
CA PRO A 613 30.02 10.78 17.26
C PRO A 613 29.46 10.11 18.52
N GLU A 614 28.13 10.00 18.57
CA GLU A 614 27.40 9.29 19.62
C GLU A 614 26.54 8.22 18.97
N PHE A 615 26.66 6.97 19.43
CA PHE A 615 25.81 5.86 18.99
C PHE A 615 25.15 5.20 20.18
N LYS A 616 23.82 5.16 20.15
CA LYS A 616 23.00 4.56 21.19
C LYS A 616 22.00 3.60 20.57
N VAL A 617 21.93 2.40 21.13
CA VAL A 617 21.07 1.32 20.65
C VAL A 617 20.09 0.95 21.73
N SER A 618 18.81 0.81 21.37
CA SER A 618 17.77 0.30 22.25
C SER A 618 16.96 -0.78 21.54
N LEU A 619 16.79 -1.93 22.18
CA LEU A 619 15.90 -2.98 21.69
C LEU A 619 14.60 -2.97 22.51
N TYR A 620 13.48 -2.98 21.82
CA TYR A 620 12.14 -3.05 22.41
C TYR A 620 11.41 -4.29 21.90
N ASP A 621 10.77 -5.01 22.81
CA ASP A 621 9.79 -6.04 22.48
C ASP A 621 8.37 -5.49 22.67
N GLN A 622 7.37 -6.27 22.31
CA GLN A 622 5.99 -6.01 22.65
C GLN A 622 5.74 -6.32 24.13
N LEU A 623 4.78 -5.63 24.74
CA LEU A 623 4.31 -5.98 26.08
C LEU A 623 3.82 -7.43 26.13
N GLU A 624 3.03 -7.86 25.14
CA GLU A 624 2.62 -9.26 24.93
C GLU A 624 2.47 -9.58 23.44
N LYS A 625 2.80 -10.82 23.03
CA LYS A 625 2.70 -11.26 21.62
C LYS A 625 1.26 -11.24 21.09
N ALA A 626 0.28 -11.48 21.95
CA ALA A 626 -1.13 -11.52 21.60
C ALA A 626 -1.98 -10.95 22.74
N PRO A 627 -3.22 -10.50 22.46
CA PRO A 627 -4.16 -10.07 23.49
C PRO A 627 -4.39 -11.13 24.57
N CYS A 628 -4.43 -10.71 25.84
CA CYS A 628 -4.71 -11.58 26.98
C CYS A 628 -5.14 -10.79 28.23
N ILE A 629 -5.81 -11.49 29.16
CA ILE A 629 -6.19 -10.96 30.47
C ILE A 629 -5.33 -11.62 31.54
N LYS A 630 -4.63 -10.84 32.36
CA LYS A 630 -3.79 -11.31 33.48
C LYS A 630 -4.36 -10.83 34.80
N ALA A 631 -4.66 -11.77 35.68
CA ALA A 631 -5.03 -11.56 37.08
C ALA A 631 -4.09 -12.37 37.99
N ASN A 632 -4.12 -12.12 39.30
CA ASN A 632 -3.24 -12.84 40.25
C ASN A 632 -3.42 -14.37 40.22
N ASN A 633 -4.65 -14.82 39.98
CA ASN A 633 -5.06 -16.21 40.03
C ASN A 633 -5.25 -16.85 38.64
N LYS A 634 -5.29 -16.06 37.55
CA LYS A 634 -5.74 -16.54 36.23
C LYS A 634 -5.08 -15.80 35.06
N LEU A 635 -4.80 -16.54 33.98
CA LEU A 635 -4.44 -16.02 32.66
C LEU A 635 -5.50 -16.49 31.67
N ILE A 636 -6.16 -15.55 31.00
CA ILE A 636 -7.17 -15.85 29.96
C ILE A 636 -6.62 -15.41 28.60
N LYS A 637 -6.70 -16.33 27.65
CA LYS A 637 -6.42 -16.13 26.21
C LYS A 637 -7.67 -16.49 25.42
N ASN A 638 -7.61 -16.43 24.10
CA ASN A 638 -8.68 -16.91 23.24
C ASN A 638 -9.07 -18.35 23.62
N LEU A 639 -10.37 -18.60 23.77
CA LEU A 639 -10.91 -19.92 24.11
C LEU A 639 -11.41 -20.67 22.87
N LEU A 640 -11.69 -19.94 21.79
CA LEU A 640 -12.27 -20.44 20.56
C LEU A 640 -11.36 -20.07 19.37
N ASP A 641 -11.33 -20.93 18.36
CA ASP A 641 -10.80 -20.60 17.04
C ASP A 641 -11.94 -20.15 16.14
N ARG A 642 -11.73 -19.07 15.37
CA ARG A 642 -12.76 -18.53 14.46
C ARG A 642 -13.28 -19.58 13.47
N LYS A 643 -12.45 -20.55 13.06
CA LYS A 643 -12.80 -21.63 12.12
C LYS A 643 -13.76 -22.67 12.71
N GLU A 644 -13.97 -22.64 14.03
CA GLU A 644 -14.87 -23.52 14.79
C GLU A 644 -16.20 -22.85 15.13
N ILE A 645 -16.29 -21.52 15.02
CA ILE A 645 -17.48 -20.76 15.37
C ILE A 645 -18.44 -20.73 14.16
N GLU A 646 -19.67 -21.14 14.41
CA GLU A 646 -20.80 -20.89 13.53
C GLU A 646 -21.57 -19.69 14.07
N LEU A 647 -21.75 -18.66 13.23
CA LEU A 647 -22.61 -17.51 13.52
C LEU A 647 -23.26 -17.08 12.21
N TYR A 648 -24.59 -17.04 12.20
CA TYR A 648 -25.38 -16.75 11.00
C TYR A 648 -26.78 -16.26 11.37
N ILE A 649 -27.41 -15.49 10.47
CA ILE A 649 -28.78 -15.00 10.69
C ILE A 649 -29.77 -16.13 10.36
N GLN A 650 -30.48 -16.61 11.37
CA GLN A 650 -31.51 -17.63 11.25
C GLN A 650 -32.84 -17.02 10.81
N SER A 651 -33.25 -15.89 11.42
CA SER A 651 -34.52 -15.23 11.09
C SER A 651 -34.48 -13.72 11.31
N LEU A 652 -35.36 -13.00 10.64
CA LEU A 652 -35.70 -11.61 10.93
C LEU A 652 -37.18 -11.57 11.34
N THR A 653 -37.49 -11.05 12.52
CA THR A 653 -38.88 -10.89 12.98
C THR A 653 -39.31 -9.43 12.93
N TYR A 654 -40.58 -9.18 12.65
CA TYR A 654 -41.17 -7.84 12.60
C TYR A 654 -42.33 -7.73 13.57
N THR A 655 -42.21 -6.86 14.56
CA THR A 655 -43.24 -6.65 15.59
C THR A 655 -43.26 -5.19 16.00
N ASP A 656 -44.46 -4.60 16.09
CA ASP A 656 -44.66 -3.19 16.46
C ASP A 656 -43.81 -2.19 15.63
N GLY A 657 -43.59 -2.49 14.35
CA GLY A 657 -42.81 -1.65 13.46
C GLY A 657 -41.29 -1.82 13.55
N LYS A 658 -40.80 -2.75 14.38
CA LYS A 658 -39.38 -3.00 14.65
C LYS A 658 -38.92 -4.33 14.07
N ILE A 659 -37.70 -4.38 13.54
CA ILE A 659 -37.07 -5.60 13.02
C ILE A 659 -36.05 -6.13 14.04
N THR A 660 -36.14 -7.40 14.40
CA THR A 660 -35.11 -8.10 15.20
C THR A 660 -34.38 -9.13 14.35
N ALA A 661 -33.06 -9.04 14.28
CA ALA A 661 -32.23 -10.08 13.67
C ALA A 661 -31.91 -11.18 14.69
N VAL A 662 -32.35 -12.41 14.40
CA VAL A 662 -32.10 -13.59 15.25
C VAL A 662 -30.96 -14.40 14.65
N LEU A 663 -29.85 -14.44 15.37
CA LEU A 663 -28.63 -15.16 15.01
C LEU A 663 -28.55 -16.46 15.81
N ASN A 664 -28.11 -17.53 15.15
CA ASN A 664 -27.81 -18.80 15.80
C ASN A 664 -26.30 -18.99 15.91
N THR A 665 -25.84 -19.58 17.02
CA THR A 665 -24.44 -19.94 17.20
C THR A 665 -24.24 -21.30 17.87
N ASN A 666 -23.10 -21.94 17.61
CA ASN A 666 -22.66 -23.17 18.25
C ASN A 666 -21.76 -22.93 19.47
N ILE A 667 -21.58 -21.67 19.91
CA ILE A 667 -20.76 -21.32 21.07
C ILE A 667 -21.37 -21.91 22.34
N GLU A 668 -20.62 -22.78 23.03
CA GLU A 668 -21.08 -23.42 24.28
C GLU A 668 -20.89 -22.55 25.52
N GLU A 669 -19.99 -21.57 25.47
CA GLU A 669 -19.67 -20.68 26.60
C GLU A 669 -20.69 -19.53 26.67
N ASP A 670 -21.88 -19.83 27.21
CA ASP A 670 -23.03 -18.92 27.26
C ASP A 670 -22.75 -17.54 27.87
N ARG A 671 -21.91 -17.45 28.91
CA ARG A 671 -21.55 -16.17 29.55
C ARG A 671 -20.79 -15.23 28.62
N LEU A 672 -20.08 -15.77 27.62
CA LEU A 672 -19.36 -14.96 26.63
C LEU A 672 -20.36 -14.29 25.68
N VAL A 673 -21.37 -15.05 25.23
CA VAL A 673 -22.47 -14.52 24.41
C VAL A 673 -23.28 -13.49 25.21
N GLU A 674 -23.64 -13.81 26.46
CA GLU A 674 -24.32 -12.87 27.36
C GLU A 674 -23.55 -11.56 27.52
N SER A 675 -22.25 -11.65 27.78
CA SER A 675 -21.38 -10.49 27.99
C SER A 675 -21.22 -9.64 26.74
N TYR A 676 -21.04 -10.27 25.57
CA TYR A 676 -21.01 -9.56 24.30
C TYR A 676 -22.31 -8.78 24.07
N MET A 677 -23.46 -9.44 24.28
CA MET A 677 -24.77 -8.81 24.08
C MET A 677 -25.07 -7.71 25.11
N ASP A 678 -24.66 -7.85 26.37
CA ASP A 678 -24.77 -6.80 27.39
C ASP A 678 -23.96 -5.55 27.03
N LEU A 679 -22.74 -5.73 26.52
CA LEU A 679 -21.90 -4.61 26.08
C LEU A 679 -22.41 -3.97 24.79
N LEU A 680 -22.97 -4.77 23.88
CA LEU A 680 -23.61 -4.29 22.66
C LEU A 680 -24.83 -3.41 22.98
N ASP A 681 -25.70 -3.86 23.87
CA ASP A 681 -26.91 -3.14 24.31
C ASP A 681 -26.56 -1.81 24.99
N LYS A 682 -25.43 -1.76 25.71
CA LYS A 682 -24.90 -0.55 26.36
C LYS A 682 -24.19 0.41 25.41
N GLY A 683 -24.00 0.03 24.14
CA GLY A 683 -23.29 0.84 23.15
C GLY A 683 -21.77 0.87 23.34
N ILE A 684 -21.19 -0.08 24.09
CA ILE A 684 -19.75 -0.11 24.41
C ILE A 684 -18.92 -0.80 23.33
N LEU A 685 -19.52 -1.65 22.51
CA LEU A 685 -18.84 -2.32 21.40
C LEU A 685 -18.81 -1.41 20.17
N GLU A 686 -17.75 -1.49 19.35
CA GLU A 686 -17.72 -0.77 18.06
C GLU A 686 -18.89 -1.21 17.17
N ALA A 687 -19.22 -2.51 17.21
CA ALA A 687 -20.36 -3.09 16.52
C ALA A 687 -21.69 -2.34 16.80
N SER A 688 -21.86 -1.74 17.98
CA SER A 688 -23.13 -1.11 18.40
C SER A 688 -23.58 0.02 17.46
N GLY A 689 -22.64 0.70 16.80
CA GLY A 689 -22.90 1.78 15.85
C GLY A 689 -22.83 1.38 14.37
N GLN A 690 -22.78 0.08 14.07
CA GLN A 690 -22.57 -0.44 12.71
C GLN A 690 -23.85 -1.03 12.07
N PHE A 691 -25.00 -0.83 12.71
CA PHE A 691 -26.29 -1.36 12.24
C PHE A 691 -27.15 -0.26 11.61
N SER A 692 -27.94 -0.65 10.60
CA SER A 692 -29.02 0.16 10.03
C SER A 692 -30.16 -0.75 9.60
N GLY A 693 -31.39 -0.25 9.66
CA GLY A 693 -32.59 -1.00 9.27
C GLY A 693 -32.97 -2.17 10.19
N ILE A 694 -32.33 -2.33 11.34
CA ILE A 694 -32.61 -3.34 12.38
C ILE A 694 -32.62 -2.64 13.74
N ASP A 695 -33.55 -3.04 14.62
CA ASP A 695 -33.78 -2.42 15.93
C ASP A 695 -33.17 -3.23 17.10
N ALA A 696 -33.03 -4.55 16.91
CA ALA A 696 -32.51 -5.44 17.93
C ALA A 696 -31.80 -6.65 17.31
N ILE A 697 -30.84 -7.19 18.05
CA ILE A 697 -30.15 -8.43 17.72
C ILE A 697 -30.42 -9.42 18.84
N LYS A 698 -30.77 -10.64 18.46
CA LYS A 698 -30.97 -11.76 19.38
C LYS A 698 -30.02 -12.88 19.00
N ILE A 699 -29.12 -13.29 19.89
CA ILE A 699 -28.28 -14.48 19.69
C ILE A 699 -28.87 -15.63 20.48
N VAL A 700 -29.12 -16.76 19.80
CA VAL A 700 -29.51 -18.03 20.40
C VAL A 700 -28.28 -18.92 20.50
N ALA A 701 -27.89 -19.24 21.73
CA ALA A 701 -26.78 -20.13 22.06
C ALA A 701 -27.32 -21.26 22.94
N ASN A 702 -27.15 -22.51 22.51
CA ASN A 702 -27.71 -23.69 23.18
C ASN A 702 -29.24 -23.59 23.42
N THR A 703 -29.65 -23.50 24.69
CA THR A 703 -31.05 -23.34 25.12
C THR A 703 -31.38 -21.91 25.57
N ASN A 704 -30.38 -21.03 25.61
CA ASN A 704 -30.50 -19.66 26.07
C ASN A 704 -30.52 -18.70 24.88
N SER A 705 -31.08 -17.51 25.12
CA SER A 705 -31.07 -16.45 24.12
C SER A 705 -30.89 -15.09 24.77
N TYR A 706 -30.06 -14.26 24.16
CA TYR A 706 -29.69 -12.95 24.65
C TYR A 706 -30.09 -11.91 23.60
N THR A 707 -30.68 -10.80 24.03
CA THR A 707 -31.16 -9.74 23.13
C THR A 707 -30.49 -8.43 23.51
N ALA A 708 -30.00 -7.72 22.50
CA ALA A 708 -29.45 -6.37 22.61
C ALA A 708 -30.21 -5.45 21.67
N LEU A 709 -30.57 -4.27 22.15
CA LEU A 709 -31.04 -3.18 21.31
C LEU A 709 -29.86 -2.59 20.57
N VAL A 710 -30.03 -2.33 19.28
CA VAL A 710 -29.02 -1.66 18.46
C VAL A 710 -29.57 -0.32 18.01
N THR A 711 -28.68 0.66 17.91
CA THR A 711 -29.06 2.01 17.47
C THR A 711 -28.71 2.16 16.01
N GLU A 712 -29.61 2.77 15.26
CA GLU A 712 -29.34 3.13 13.87
C GLU A 712 -28.19 4.13 13.82
N ALA A 713 -27.18 3.85 12.99
CA ALA A 713 -26.07 4.77 12.80
C ALA A 713 -26.58 6.13 12.31
N GLU A 714 -26.12 7.21 12.94
CA GLU A 714 -26.51 8.56 12.52
C GLU A 714 -25.98 8.84 11.11
N GLU A 715 -26.87 9.25 10.20
CA GLU A 715 -26.45 9.73 8.90
C GLU A 715 -25.72 11.06 9.05
N ILE A 716 -24.48 11.09 8.56
CA ILE A 716 -23.67 12.31 8.55
C ILE A 716 -24.26 13.28 7.53
N GLU A 717 -24.60 14.48 7.98
CA GLU A 717 -25.11 15.54 7.11
C GLU A 717 -24.09 15.90 6.01
N LYS A 718 -24.57 15.94 4.76
CA LYS A 718 -23.75 16.24 3.57
C LYS A 718 -23.79 17.73 3.23
N ASP A 719 -23.29 18.57 4.12
CA ASP A 719 -23.44 20.03 4.09
C ASP A 719 -22.17 20.81 3.73
N LEU A 720 -21.04 20.14 3.52
CA LEU A 720 -19.75 20.80 3.26
C LEU A 720 -19.38 20.75 1.76
N SER A 721 -18.94 21.88 1.20
CA SER A 721 -18.32 21.89 -0.13
C SER A 721 -16.86 21.48 -0.03
N ILE A 722 -16.36 20.66 -0.96
CA ILE A 722 -14.93 20.34 -1.03
C ILE A 722 -14.05 21.58 -1.23
N LEU A 723 -14.60 22.64 -1.83
CA LEU A 723 -13.90 23.92 -2.02
C LEU A 723 -13.64 24.67 -0.71
N ASP A 724 -14.34 24.32 0.37
CA ASP A 724 -14.19 24.92 1.70
C ASP A 724 -13.23 24.13 2.60
N ILE A 725 -12.66 23.03 2.10
CA ILE A 725 -11.70 22.18 2.80
C ILE A 725 -10.29 22.56 2.35
N ASP A 726 -9.40 22.83 3.30
CA ASP A 726 -7.97 22.89 3.03
C ASP A 726 -7.44 21.47 2.80
N LEU A 727 -7.09 21.16 1.56
CA LEU A 727 -6.58 19.86 1.12
C LEU A 727 -5.05 19.76 1.17
N LEU A 728 -4.36 20.80 1.67
CA LEU A 728 -2.92 20.79 1.90
C LEU A 728 -2.10 20.49 0.63
N GLU A 729 -2.49 21.03 -0.53
CA GLU A 729 -1.95 20.68 -1.86
C GLU A 729 -0.41 20.83 -2.01
N ASN A 730 0.25 21.63 -1.16
CA ASN A 730 1.71 21.86 -1.16
C ASN A 730 2.38 21.44 0.16
N THR A 731 1.70 20.66 1.00
CA THR A 731 2.21 20.27 2.32
C THR A 731 2.18 18.76 2.44
N LEU A 732 3.27 18.19 2.97
CA LEU A 732 3.35 16.76 3.26
C LEU A 732 2.32 16.42 4.35
N ILE A 733 1.41 15.50 4.03
CA ILE A 733 0.27 15.14 4.88
C ILE A 733 0.67 13.97 5.79
N GLY A 734 0.69 14.18 7.11
CA GLY A 734 0.81 13.13 8.12
C GLY A 734 -0.53 12.41 8.40
N TYR A 735 -0.50 11.34 9.18
CA TYR A 735 -1.71 10.55 9.49
C TYR A 735 -2.80 11.39 10.18
N GLU A 736 -2.44 12.25 11.12
CA GLU A 736 -3.40 13.10 11.86
C GLU A 736 -4.10 14.09 10.91
N GLN A 737 -3.33 14.76 10.03
CA GLN A 737 -3.88 15.67 9.02
C GLN A 737 -4.77 14.93 8.02
N TYR A 738 -4.38 13.72 7.62
CA TYR A 738 -5.18 12.84 6.78
C TYR A 738 -6.55 12.54 7.43
N ILE A 739 -6.58 12.16 8.72
CA ILE A 739 -7.84 11.91 9.44
C ILE A 739 -8.70 13.19 9.52
N GLU A 740 -8.10 14.36 9.78
CA GLU A 740 -8.83 15.64 9.78
C GLU A 740 -9.49 15.95 8.43
N ILE A 741 -8.82 15.63 7.32
CA ILE A 741 -9.39 15.79 5.97
C ILE A 741 -10.52 14.76 5.77
N ILE A 742 -10.31 13.50 6.13
CA ILE A 742 -11.31 12.43 6.01
C ILE A 742 -12.61 12.77 6.76
N GLU A 743 -12.53 13.29 8.00
CA GLU A 743 -13.72 13.68 8.75
C GLU A 743 -14.50 14.81 8.09
N LYS A 744 -13.82 15.75 7.41
CA LYS A 744 -14.48 16.79 6.60
C LYS A 744 -15.09 16.20 5.33
N LEU A 745 -14.39 15.31 4.65
CA LEU A 745 -14.86 14.66 3.41
C LEU A 745 -16.10 13.80 3.64
N LYS A 746 -16.27 13.20 4.84
CA LYS A 746 -17.53 12.51 5.21
C LYS A 746 -18.77 13.40 5.05
N ARG A 747 -18.64 14.74 5.13
CA ARG A 747 -19.73 15.72 4.96
C ARG A 747 -19.88 16.26 3.54
N VAL A 748 -19.08 15.79 2.58
CA VAL A 748 -19.14 16.28 1.20
C VAL A 748 -20.18 15.48 0.40
N PRO A 749 -21.12 16.15 -0.31
CA PRO A 749 -22.14 15.47 -1.11
C PRO A 749 -21.54 14.83 -2.37
N GLY A 750 -22.16 13.74 -2.84
CA GLY A 750 -21.73 13.01 -4.03
C GLY A 750 -20.61 11.99 -3.78
N ILE A 751 -20.10 11.89 -2.55
CA ILE A 751 -19.08 10.89 -2.18
C ILE A 751 -19.44 10.11 -0.91
N GLY A 752 -19.01 8.85 -0.89
CA GLY A 752 -19.03 7.96 0.27
C GLY A 752 -17.62 7.86 0.83
N VAL A 753 -17.46 7.99 2.14
CA VAL A 753 -16.15 7.87 2.81
C VAL A 753 -16.30 6.84 3.92
N TYR A 754 -15.54 5.75 3.84
CA TYR A 754 -15.69 4.61 4.75
C TYR A 754 -14.39 3.91 5.04
N LYS A 755 -14.30 3.32 6.24
CA LYS A 755 -13.14 2.54 6.69
C LYS A 755 -13.06 1.23 5.90
N VAL A 756 -11.89 0.91 5.34
CA VAL A 756 -11.64 -0.33 4.60
C VAL A 756 -10.76 -1.32 5.36
N ALA A 757 -9.87 -0.81 6.19
CA ALA A 757 -9.00 -1.61 7.04
C ALA A 757 -8.57 -0.82 8.27
N THR A 758 -8.00 -1.54 9.23
CA THR A 758 -7.23 -0.98 10.34
C THR A 758 -5.81 -1.53 10.21
N SER A 759 -4.80 -0.77 10.60
CA SER A 759 -3.39 -1.14 10.47
C SER A 759 -2.88 -2.01 11.61
N TYR A 760 -1.67 -2.54 11.48
CA TYR A 760 -1.00 -3.31 12.50
C TYR A 760 -0.97 -2.57 13.86
N LEU A 761 -0.77 -1.25 13.89
CA LEU A 761 -0.78 -0.44 15.11
C LEU A 761 -2.13 0.24 15.40
N GLY A 762 -3.22 -0.15 14.74
CA GLY A 762 -4.58 0.31 15.06
C GLY A 762 -4.99 1.65 14.43
N ARG A 763 -4.34 2.06 13.34
CA ARG A 763 -4.69 3.26 12.56
C ARG A 763 -5.72 2.90 11.48
N ASP A 764 -6.65 3.80 11.19
CA ASP A 764 -7.76 3.53 10.29
C ASP A 764 -7.42 3.94 8.86
N ILE A 765 -7.74 3.07 7.90
CA ILE A 765 -7.55 3.28 6.46
C ILE A 765 -8.92 3.50 5.83
N TYR A 766 -9.07 4.54 5.01
CA TYR A 766 -10.34 4.95 4.43
C TYR A 766 -10.28 4.93 2.90
N ALA A 767 -11.41 4.61 2.30
CA ALA A 767 -11.66 4.77 0.88
C ALA A 767 -12.72 5.85 0.63
N ILE A 768 -12.63 6.47 -0.54
CA ILE A 768 -13.53 7.51 -1.03
C ILE A 768 -14.15 7.01 -2.33
N GLU A 769 -15.45 6.74 -2.31
CA GLU A 769 -16.25 6.30 -3.45
C GLU A 769 -17.00 7.48 -4.07
N ILE A 770 -16.97 7.58 -5.40
CA ILE A 770 -17.90 8.48 -6.11
C ILE A 770 -19.27 7.82 -6.17
N LEU A 771 -20.26 8.42 -5.52
CA LEU A 771 -21.58 7.80 -5.36
C LEU A 771 -22.42 7.91 -6.64
N PRO A 772 -23.19 6.86 -6.97
CA PRO A 772 -24.22 6.92 -8.01
C PRO A 772 -25.25 8.00 -7.70
N ARG A 773 -25.88 8.56 -8.74
CA ARG A 773 -26.93 9.61 -8.60
C ARG A 773 -28.33 9.06 -8.47
N GLU A 774 -28.46 7.77 -8.70
CA GLU A 774 -29.71 7.03 -8.62
C GLU A 774 -30.30 7.06 -7.21
N LYS A 775 -31.63 7.04 -7.13
CA LYS A 775 -32.36 6.99 -5.86
C LYS A 775 -32.76 5.57 -5.50
N GLY A 776 -32.98 5.35 -4.22
CA GLY A 776 -33.39 4.06 -3.69
C GLY A 776 -32.22 3.07 -3.63
N TYR A 777 -32.55 1.79 -3.74
CA TYR A 777 -31.57 0.72 -3.71
C TYR A 777 -30.83 0.68 -5.05
N VAL A 778 -29.50 0.60 -5.03
CA VAL A 778 -28.66 0.47 -6.21
C VAL A 778 -28.01 -0.91 -6.22
N SER A 779 -28.26 -1.70 -7.25
CA SER A 779 -27.67 -3.02 -7.38
C SER A 779 -26.20 -2.92 -7.80
N ARG A 780 -25.34 -3.43 -6.93
CA ARG A 780 -23.91 -3.65 -7.21
C ARG A 780 -23.74 -4.51 -8.46
N THR A 781 -24.51 -5.59 -8.58
CA THR A 781 -24.46 -6.54 -9.69
C THR A 781 -24.69 -5.84 -11.02
N LYS A 782 -25.75 -5.03 -11.13
CA LYS A 782 -26.05 -4.30 -12.37
C LYS A 782 -25.07 -3.16 -12.65
N ARG A 783 -24.61 -2.46 -11.61
CA ARG A 783 -23.59 -1.40 -11.75
C ARG A 783 -22.30 -1.94 -12.36
N ILE A 784 -21.74 -3.01 -11.79
CA ILE A 784 -20.50 -3.64 -12.29
C ILE A 784 -20.72 -4.28 -13.66
N THR A 785 -21.89 -4.85 -13.93
CA THR A 785 -22.22 -5.38 -15.26
C THR A 785 -22.22 -4.28 -16.31
N ASN A 786 -22.78 -3.11 -16.00
CA ASN A 786 -23.01 -2.07 -17.00
C ASN A 786 -21.83 -1.11 -17.20
N LEU A 787 -21.01 -0.87 -16.17
CA LEU A 787 -20.01 0.18 -16.18
C LEU A 787 -18.62 -0.35 -15.84
N PRO A 788 -17.55 0.23 -16.43
CA PRO A 788 -16.19 -0.02 -15.96
C PRO A 788 -16.02 0.34 -14.50
N SER A 789 -15.02 -0.27 -13.87
CA SER A 789 -14.65 -0.02 -12.47
C SER A 789 -13.14 0.27 -12.36
N GLU A 790 -12.77 1.27 -11.56
CA GLU A 790 -11.39 1.66 -11.30
C GLU A 790 -11.13 1.83 -9.80
N ILE A 791 -9.96 1.36 -9.36
CA ILE A 791 -9.41 1.61 -8.02
C ILE A 791 -8.12 2.40 -8.17
N ILE A 792 -8.05 3.56 -7.52
CA ILE A 792 -6.82 4.35 -7.37
C ILE A 792 -6.32 4.17 -5.94
N ASN A 793 -5.22 3.45 -5.79
CA ASN A 793 -4.55 3.28 -4.50
C ASN A 793 -3.40 4.28 -4.38
N CYS A 794 -3.20 4.88 -3.22
CA CYS A 794 -2.14 5.86 -3.00
C CYS A 794 -1.38 5.54 -1.72
N ARG A 795 -0.09 5.84 -1.76
CA ARG A 795 0.82 5.78 -0.61
C ARG A 795 0.84 4.41 0.05
N HIS A 796 0.96 3.39 -0.80
CA HIS A 796 1.30 2.02 -0.41
C HIS A 796 2.65 2.00 0.31
N HIS A 797 3.64 2.70 -0.23
CA HIS A 797 4.84 3.03 0.51
C HIS A 797 4.74 4.42 1.11
N ALA A 798 5.16 4.56 2.36
CA ALA A 798 4.78 5.73 3.12
C ALA A 798 5.66 6.97 2.88
N ASN A 799 6.89 6.75 2.41
CA ASN A 799 7.83 7.81 2.03
C ASN A 799 7.56 8.39 0.63
N GLU A 800 6.68 7.77 -0.15
CA GLU A 800 6.24 8.17 -1.50
C GLU A 800 4.99 9.07 -1.39
N VAL A 801 5.23 10.35 -1.10
CA VAL A 801 4.25 11.20 -0.40
C VAL A 801 3.21 11.90 -1.27
N SER A 802 3.52 12.17 -2.53
CA SER A 802 2.74 13.06 -3.39
C SER A 802 1.42 12.45 -3.85
N SER A 803 1.32 11.12 -3.86
CA SER A 803 0.11 10.38 -4.23
C SER A 803 -1.09 10.70 -3.32
N THR A 804 -0.88 10.91 -2.01
CA THR A 804 -1.97 11.36 -1.10
C THR A 804 -2.48 12.75 -1.48
N ASN A 805 -1.58 13.69 -1.79
CA ASN A 805 -1.94 15.03 -2.25
C ASN A 805 -2.68 14.96 -3.59
N ALA A 806 -2.19 14.12 -4.51
CA ALA A 806 -2.81 13.87 -5.81
C ALA A 806 -4.25 13.35 -5.68
N ALA A 807 -4.49 12.39 -4.79
CA ALA A 807 -5.83 11.85 -4.52
C ALA A 807 -6.83 12.95 -4.15
N PHE A 808 -6.44 13.91 -3.30
CA PHE A 808 -7.30 15.01 -2.90
C PHE A 808 -7.48 16.07 -3.99
N ILE A 809 -6.42 16.42 -4.73
CA ILE A 809 -6.50 17.35 -5.87
C ILE A 809 -7.41 16.76 -6.95
N LEU A 810 -7.23 15.48 -7.27
CA LEU A 810 -8.06 14.74 -8.22
C LEU A 810 -9.52 14.75 -7.77
N LEU A 811 -9.80 14.37 -6.53
CA LEU A 811 -11.16 14.38 -5.97
C LEU A 811 -11.84 15.75 -6.10
N LYS A 812 -11.11 16.83 -5.80
CA LYS A 812 -11.60 18.20 -5.97
C LYS A 812 -11.95 18.50 -7.43
N LYS A 813 -11.12 18.11 -8.40
CA LYS A 813 -11.41 18.26 -9.84
C LYS A 813 -12.65 17.45 -10.24
N LEU A 814 -12.72 16.18 -9.86
CA LEU A 814 -13.84 15.28 -10.18
C LEU A 814 -15.19 15.80 -9.68
N LEU A 815 -15.22 16.47 -8.52
CA LEU A 815 -16.45 17.00 -7.92
C LEU A 815 -16.84 18.40 -8.42
N THR A 816 -15.92 19.16 -9.02
CA THR A 816 -16.14 20.58 -9.30
C THR A 816 -16.07 20.96 -10.78
N GLU A 817 -15.40 20.17 -11.61
CA GLU A 817 -15.30 20.44 -13.05
C GLU A 817 -16.48 19.86 -13.84
N GLU A 818 -17.04 20.64 -14.78
CA GLU A 818 -18.24 20.25 -15.53
C GLU A 818 -18.03 18.98 -16.39
N LYS A 819 -16.79 18.72 -16.85
CA LYS A 819 -16.49 17.51 -17.65
C LYS A 819 -16.71 16.20 -16.88
N TYR A 820 -16.57 16.21 -15.55
CA TYR A 820 -16.78 15.03 -14.70
C TYR A 820 -18.20 14.89 -14.18
N LYS A 821 -19.08 15.82 -14.54
CA LYS A 821 -20.47 15.75 -14.09
C LYS A 821 -21.15 14.44 -14.51
N SER A 822 -20.80 13.80 -15.61
CA SER A 822 -21.39 12.50 -15.97
C SER A 822 -20.62 11.29 -15.44
N LEU A 823 -19.54 11.47 -14.66
CA LEU A 823 -18.70 10.38 -14.17
C LEU A 823 -19.49 9.32 -13.39
N PRO A 824 -20.37 9.67 -12.41
CA PRO A 824 -21.13 8.66 -11.66
C PRO A 824 -21.98 7.74 -12.54
N ASP A 825 -22.42 8.22 -13.69
CA ASP A 825 -23.28 7.48 -14.64
C ASP A 825 -22.47 6.60 -15.61
N LYS A 826 -21.13 6.68 -15.57
CA LYS A 826 -20.22 6.10 -16.57
C LYS A 826 -19.12 5.21 -15.99
N LEU A 827 -18.76 5.40 -14.72
CA LEU A 827 -17.63 4.72 -14.07
C LEU A 827 -17.97 4.44 -12.60
N ASN A 828 -17.57 3.27 -12.09
CA ASN A 828 -17.43 3.04 -10.65
C ASN A 828 -16.00 3.43 -10.26
N LEU A 829 -15.82 4.44 -9.41
CA LEU A 829 -14.50 4.94 -9.03
C LEU A 829 -14.37 4.99 -7.51
N VAL A 830 -13.27 4.42 -7.01
CA VAL A 830 -12.88 4.50 -5.59
C VAL A 830 -11.41 4.86 -5.46
N ILE A 831 -11.10 5.73 -4.50
CA ILE A 831 -9.76 6.25 -4.22
C ILE A 831 -9.39 5.92 -2.78
N VAL A 832 -8.20 5.38 -2.55
CA VAL A 832 -7.59 5.17 -1.22
C VAL A 832 -6.46 6.18 -1.06
N PRO A 833 -6.65 7.30 -0.34
CA PRO A 833 -5.63 8.36 -0.30
C PRO A 833 -4.35 7.98 0.47
N MET A 834 -4.43 7.05 1.41
CA MET A 834 -3.31 6.61 2.24
C MET A 834 -3.51 5.17 2.71
N GLU A 835 -2.84 4.22 2.06
CA GLU A 835 -2.92 2.80 2.43
C GLU A 835 -1.99 2.46 3.62
N ASN A 836 -0.72 2.84 3.57
CA ASN A 836 0.25 2.55 4.63
C ASN A 836 0.27 3.66 5.70
N VAL A 837 -0.77 3.67 6.52
CA VAL A 837 -0.95 4.66 7.61
C VAL A 837 0.06 4.52 8.75
N ASP A 838 0.59 3.32 8.99
CA ASP A 838 1.60 3.09 10.05
C ASP A 838 2.98 3.56 9.63
N GLY A 839 3.43 3.18 8.43
CA GLY A 839 4.63 3.73 7.82
C GLY A 839 4.52 5.25 7.70
N SER A 840 3.35 5.79 7.35
CA SER A 840 3.17 7.24 7.17
C SER A 840 3.38 8.00 8.47
N ALA A 841 2.97 7.42 9.60
CA ALA A 841 3.23 8.02 10.91
C ALA A 841 4.71 7.96 11.30
N ILE A 842 5.42 6.88 10.98
CA ILE A 842 6.88 6.77 11.20
C ILE A 842 7.62 7.79 10.34
N HIS A 843 7.30 7.84 9.04
CA HIS A 843 7.83 8.78 8.06
C HIS A 843 7.65 10.23 8.51
N TYR A 844 6.43 10.57 8.93
CA TYR A 844 6.09 11.94 9.33
C TYR A 844 6.89 12.43 10.53
N GLU A 845 7.27 11.55 11.46
CA GLU A 845 8.12 11.91 12.59
C GLU A 845 9.59 12.09 12.17
N LEU A 846 10.11 11.23 11.29
CA LEU A 846 11.51 11.29 10.85
C LEU A 846 11.80 12.50 9.96
N GLN A 847 10.89 12.84 9.06
CA GLN A 847 11.06 13.96 8.14
C GLN A 847 11.12 15.33 8.86
N LYS A 848 10.59 15.43 10.10
CA LYS A 848 10.68 16.68 10.89
C LYS A 848 12.12 17.07 11.19
N ASP A 849 13.00 16.09 11.38
CA ASP A 849 14.44 16.32 11.56
C ASP A 849 15.14 16.41 10.20
N ASN A 850 14.77 15.56 9.24
CA ASN A 850 15.44 15.43 7.94
C ASN A 850 14.42 15.47 6.76
N PRO A 851 13.95 16.67 6.35
CA PRO A 851 12.78 16.81 5.46
C PRO A 851 13.02 16.47 3.99
N ASN A 852 14.27 16.22 3.58
CA ASN A 852 14.63 15.91 2.19
C ASN A 852 15.31 14.54 2.06
N TRP A 853 15.30 13.71 3.12
CA TRP A 853 15.89 12.37 3.07
C TRP A 853 14.91 11.34 2.50
N LYS A 854 15.43 10.22 1.98
CA LYS A 854 14.62 9.16 1.35
C LYS A 854 13.73 8.42 2.36
N LEU A 855 14.26 8.15 3.55
CA LEU A 855 13.55 7.58 4.71
C LEU A 855 12.89 6.22 4.43
N HIS A 856 13.58 5.31 3.74
CA HIS A 856 13.02 3.99 3.39
C HIS A 856 12.70 3.09 4.59
N VAL A 857 13.19 3.43 5.78
CA VAL A 857 12.74 2.81 7.04
C VAL A 857 11.22 2.79 7.19
N ALA A 858 10.55 3.81 6.63
CA ALA A 858 9.10 3.97 6.66
C ALA A 858 8.41 3.53 5.36
N ARG A 859 9.16 2.96 4.40
CA ARG A 859 8.62 2.47 3.14
C ARG A 859 7.54 1.42 3.38
N PHE A 860 7.85 0.41 4.18
CA PHE A 860 6.95 -0.69 4.52
C PHE A 860 6.09 -0.40 5.74
N ASN A 861 5.30 -1.38 6.20
CA ASN A 861 4.45 -1.19 7.38
C ASN A 861 5.24 -1.09 8.70
N ALA A 862 4.51 -1.00 9.81
CA ALA A 862 5.05 -0.79 11.16
C ALA A 862 6.16 -1.75 11.63
N ILE A 863 6.35 -2.91 10.98
CA ILE A 863 7.39 -3.89 11.33
C ILE A 863 8.27 -4.28 10.14
N GLY A 864 8.28 -3.45 9.09
CA GLY A 864 9.14 -3.63 7.92
C GLY A 864 8.62 -4.65 6.89
N LYS A 865 7.36 -5.09 6.97
CA LYS A 865 6.78 -6.03 6.02
C LYS A 865 6.24 -5.30 4.80
N GLU A 866 6.69 -5.73 3.63
CA GLU A 866 6.01 -5.49 2.36
C GLU A 866 4.68 -6.26 2.35
N PHE A 867 3.57 -5.56 2.59
CA PHE A 867 2.28 -6.19 2.86
C PHE A 867 1.43 -6.41 1.61
N TYR A 868 1.81 -5.93 0.42
CA TYR A 868 1.04 -6.32 -0.78
C TYR A 868 1.09 -7.84 -1.04
N TYR A 869 2.14 -8.53 -0.55
CA TYR A 869 2.22 -10.01 -0.60
C TYR A 869 1.16 -10.69 0.27
N GLU A 870 0.52 -9.94 1.18
CA GLU A 870 -0.54 -10.42 2.07
C GLU A 870 -1.94 -10.11 1.53
N HIS A 871 -2.06 -9.49 0.34
CA HIS A 871 -3.35 -9.32 -0.33
C HIS A 871 -4.03 -10.69 -0.53
N PHE A 872 -5.34 -10.73 -0.29
CA PHE A 872 -6.15 -11.94 -0.32
C PHE A 872 -5.74 -13.02 0.70
N ASN A 873 -5.03 -12.66 1.78
CA ASN A 873 -4.74 -13.53 2.92
C ASN A 873 -5.59 -13.13 4.16
N PRO A 874 -6.76 -13.73 4.38
CA PRO A 874 -7.66 -13.33 5.48
C PRO A 874 -7.14 -13.68 6.88
N ASP A 875 -6.10 -14.51 7.00
CA ASP A 875 -5.46 -14.89 8.26
C ASP A 875 -4.26 -13.99 8.62
N THR A 876 -3.90 -13.01 7.77
CA THR A 876 -2.71 -12.16 7.97
C THR A 876 -2.80 -11.27 9.21
N ILE A 877 -1.65 -11.00 9.83
CA ILE A 877 -1.51 -9.98 10.89
C ILE A 877 -1.31 -8.57 10.32
N HIS A 878 -0.99 -8.47 9.03
CA HIS A 878 -0.78 -7.23 8.27
C HIS A 878 -2.10 -6.78 7.67
N ILE A 879 -3.03 -6.45 8.56
CA ILE A 879 -4.44 -6.24 8.25
C ILE A 879 -4.72 -5.05 7.31
N GLU A 880 -3.75 -4.18 7.09
CA GLU A 880 -3.75 -3.16 6.02
C GLU A 880 -4.05 -3.78 4.64
N ALA A 881 -3.47 -4.95 4.35
CA ALA A 881 -3.64 -5.68 3.09
C ALA A 881 -5.10 -6.07 2.77
N MET A 882 -5.96 -6.11 3.80
CA MET A 882 -7.37 -6.39 3.60
C MET A 882 -8.12 -5.20 2.98
N GLY A 883 -7.57 -3.98 3.02
CA GLY A 883 -8.16 -2.79 2.42
C GLY A 883 -8.38 -2.97 0.92
N LEU A 884 -7.31 -3.24 0.18
CA LEU A 884 -7.39 -3.50 -1.26
C LEU A 884 -8.20 -4.76 -1.57
N THR A 885 -8.05 -5.83 -0.77
CA THR A 885 -8.79 -7.10 -0.96
C THR A 885 -10.31 -6.88 -0.93
N ARG A 886 -10.81 -6.14 0.07
CA ARG A 886 -12.24 -5.82 0.23
C ARG A 886 -12.73 -4.89 -0.88
N LEU A 887 -11.92 -3.91 -1.29
CA LEU A 887 -12.28 -3.03 -2.40
C LEU A 887 -12.32 -3.79 -3.73
N TRP A 888 -11.37 -4.68 -3.99
CA TRP A 888 -11.38 -5.54 -5.16
C TRP A 888 -12.64 -6.40 -5.21
N GLU A 889 -12.99 -7.06 -4.09
CA GLU A 889 -14.22 -7.84 -3.98
C GLU A 889 -15.45 -6.98 -4.23
N ARG A 890 -15.48 -5.75 -3.70
CA ARG A 890 -16.63 -4.86 -3.84
C ARG A 890 -16.80 -4.29 -5.24
N TYR A 891 -15.73 -3.95 -5.97
CA TYR A 891 -15.84 -3.22 -7.24
C TYR A 891 -15.53 -4.05 -8.49
N LEU A 892 -14.84 -5.19 -8.35
CA LEU A 892 -14.39 -6.05 -9.46
C LEU A 892 -13.75 -5.20 -10.59
N PRO A 893 -12.65 -4.48 -10.26
CA PRO A 893 -12.10 -3.41 -11.09
C PRO A 893 -11.60 -3.92 -12.44
N ASP A 894 -11.86 -3.16 -13.51
CA ASP A 894 -11.18 -3.30 -14.80
C ASP A 894 -9.74 -2.80 -14.71
N VAL A 895 -9.54 -1.67 -14.03
CA VAL A 895 -8.24 -1.00 -13.87
C VAL A 895 -7.93 -0.79 -12.39
N ILE A 896 -6.71 -1.11 -11.99
CA ILE A 896 -6.14 -0.72 -10.70
C ILE A 896 -4.85 0.04 -10.98
N VAL A 897 -4.75 1.26 -10.47
CA VAL A 897 -3.49 1.98 -10.38
C VAL A 897 -3.04 2.02 -8.94
N ASP A 898 -1.75 1.75 -8.74
CA ASP A 898 -1.08 1.99 -7.47
C ASP A 898 -0.11 3.16 -7.64
N ASN A 899 -0.43 4.29 -7.02
CA ASN A 899 0.36 5.52 -7.13
C ASN A 899 1.52 5.47 -6.12
N HIS A 900 2.72 5.24 -6.66
CA HIS A 900 4.00 5.13 -5.97
C HIS A 900 4.92 6.30 -6.28
N GLY A 901 6.09 6.24 -5.69
CA GLY A 901 7.16 7.18 -5.86
C GLY A 901 8.53 6.53 -5.82
N VAL A 902 9.52 7.32 -6.22
CA VAL A 902 10.93 6.93 -6.26
C VAL A 902 11.78 8.04 -5.66
N PRO A 903 13.06 7.76 -5.34
CA PRO A 903 13.96 8.77 -4.79
C PRO A 903 13.87 10.09 -5.57
N SER A 904 13.86 11.21 -4.86
CA SER A 904 13.88 12.55 -5.48
C SER A 904 15.29 12.97 -5.93
N HIS A 905 16.30 12.25 -5.45
CA HIS A 905 17.73 12.46 -5.69
C HIS A 905 18.43 11.08 -5.68
N GLU A 906 19.75 11.06 -5.78
CA GLU A 906 20.51 9.80 -5.77
C GLU A 906 20.17 8.92 -4.56
N TRP A 907 20.09 7.59 -4.78
CA TRP A 907 19.93 6.58 -3.73
C TRP A 907 21.20 5.75 -3.60
N GLU A 908 21.99 6.14 -2.62
CA GLU A 908 23.33 5.64 -2.38
C GLU A 908 23.47 4.99 -1.00
N GLN A 909 24.28 3.93 -0.93
CA GLN A 909 24.51 3.07 0.24
C GLN A 909 25.98 2.67 0.27
N GLN A 910 26.81 3.46 0.95
CA GLN A 910 28.27 3.29 0.92
C GLN A 910 28.72 1.91 1.41
N PHE A 911 28.03 1.37 2.42
CA PHE A 911 28.33 0.07 3.00
C PHE A 911 27.66 -1.10 2.25
N SER A 912 26.99 -0.82 1.12
CA SER A 912 26.29 -1.81 0.30
C SER A 912 26.77 -1.87 -1.16
N GLY A 913 27.96 -1.32 -1.46
CA GLY A 913 28.51 -1.28 -2.82
C GLY A 913 28.14 -0.01 -3.59
N TYR A 914 27.96 1.11 -2.86
CA TYR A 914 27.53 2.43 -3.33
C TYR A 914 26.08 2.48 -3.86
N THR A 915 25.65 1.53 -4.68
CA THR A 915 24.24 1.35 -5.06
C THR A 915 23.62 0.21 -4.27
N SER A 916 22.36 0.34 -3.88
CA SER A 916 21.62 -0.74 -3.20
C SER A 916 21.68 -2.06 -3.97
N PRO A 917 22.13 -3.19 -3.37
CA PRO A 917 22.17 -4.48 -4.05
C PRO A 917 20.81 -4.94 -4.60
N SER A 918 19.75 -4.59 -3.87
CA SER A 918 18.36 -4.96 -4.15
C SER A 918 17.68 -4.00 -5.14
N TYR A 919 18.19 -2.76 -5.25
CA TYR A 919 17.55 -1.67 -6.00
C TYR A 919 18.52 -0.91 -6.91
N LYS A 920 19.56 -1.57 -7.43
CA LYS A 920 20.63 -0.91 -8.21
C LYS A 920 20.11 0.01 -9.31
N GLY A 921 19.07 -0.42 -10.05
CA GLY A 921 18.47 0.38 -11.12
C GLY A 921 17.87 1.72 -10.64
N PHE A 922 17.44 1.82 -9.38
CA PHE A 922 16.82 3.00 -8.79
C PHE A 922 17.84 3.99 -8.20
N TRP A 923 19.14 3.84 -8.50
CA TRP A 923 20.18 4.74 -8.01
C TRP A 923 19.89 6.22 -8.32
N LEU A 924 19.30 6.54 -9.47
CA LEU A 924 19.01 7.91 -9.85
C LEU A 924 17.63 8.01 -10.53
N PRO A 925 16.89 9.11 -10.35
CA PRO A 925 15.62 9.30 -11.04
C PRO A 925 15.82 9.36 -12.55
N ARG A 926 14.95 8.65 -13.27
CA ARG A 926 15.05 8.50 -14.74
C ARG A 926 14.14 9.46 -15.50
N SER A 927 13.10 9.91 -14.83
CA SER A 927 12.00 10.74 -15.30
C SER A 927 11.31 11.33 -14.06
N LEU A 928 10.57 12.43 -14.20
CA LEU A 928 9.72 12.89 -13.10
C LEU A 928 8.60 11.89 -12.84
N LEU A 929 8.02 11.31 -13.90
CA LEU A 929 6.99 10.28 -13.85
C LEU A 929 7.30 9.15 -14.86
N TYR A 930 7.14 7.90 -14.44
CA TYR A 930 7.15 6.72 -15.31
C TYR A 930 6.25 5.59 -14.77
N GLY A 931 6.01 4.53 -15.55
CA GLY A 931 5.07 3.46 -15.17
C GLY A 931 5.62 2.03 -15.24
N TYR A 932 5.07 1.13 -14.42
CA TYR A 932 5.25 -0.32 -14.49
C TYR A 932 3.91 -1.02 -14.78
N PHE A 933 3.81 -1.70 -15.91
CA PHE A 933 2.64 -2.48 -16.31
C PHE A 933 2.85 -3.98 -16.03
N TRP A 934 1.95 -4.56 -15.24
CA TRP A 934 1.99 -5.97 -14.84
C TRP A 934 1.10 -6.80 -15.79
N LEU A 935 1.72 -7.37 -16.84
CA LEU A 935 1.02 -7.94 -17.98
C LEU A 935 0.94 -9.47 -17.93
N VAL A 936 -0.26 -10.01 -18.01
CA VAL A 936 -0.47 -11.45 -18.30
C VAL A 936 -0.23 -11.71 -19.79
N THR A 937 0.55 -12.74 -20.11
CA THR A 937 1.02 -13.00 -21.49
C THR A 937 0.30 -14.14 -22.21
N ASN A 938 -0.57 -14.88 -21.51
CA ASN A 938 -1.29 -15.99 -22.11
C ASN A 938 -2.23 -15.54 -23.25
N GLU A 939 -2.31 -16.34 -24.31
CA GLU A 939 -3.11 -16.03 -25.52
C GLU A 939 -4.61 -15.87 -25.22
N GLU A 940 -5.14 -16.61 -24.25
CA GLU A 940 -6.54 -16.48 -23.80
C GLU A 940 -6.88 -15.10 -23.21
N TYR A 941 -5.89 -14.28 -22.85
CA TYR A 941 -6.07 -12.94 -22.28
C TYR A 941 -5.47 -11.84 -23.16
N LYS A 942 -5.10 -12.14 -24.42
CA LYS A 942 -4.36 -11.22 -25.30
C LYS A 942 -5.05 -9.87 -25.53
N SER A 943 -6.39 -9.80 -25.44
CA SER A 943 -7.12 -8.55 -25.59
C SER A 943 -6.85 -7.57 -24.44
N ASN A 944 -6.45 -8.03 -23.25
CA ASN A 944 -6.09 -7.16 -22.13
C ASN A 944 -4.91 -6.24 -22.49
N TYR A 945 -3.98 -6.72 -23.33
CA TYR A 945 -2.84 -5.93 -23.80
C TYR A 945 -3.24 -4.65 -24.54
N SER A 946 -4.33 -4.70 -25.31
CA SER A 946 -4.80 -3.53 -26.07
C SER A 946 -5.22 -2.38 -25.14
N VAL A 947 -5.86 -2.70 -24.01
CA VAL A 947 -6.24 -1.72 -22.99
C VAL A 947 -5.01 -1.16 -22.27
N ASN A 948 -4.05 -2.02 -21.90
CA ASN A 948 -2.79 -1.57 -21.31
C ASN A 948 -2.07 -0.59 -22.24
N LYS A 949 -1.99 -0.90 -23.54
CA LYS A 949 -1.34 -0.02 -24.53
C LYS A 949 -2.07 1.29 -24.74
N LYS A 950 -3.41 1.26 -24.69
CA LYS A 950 -4.18 2.50 -24.78
C LYS A 950 -3.96 3.40 -23.56
N ILE A 951 -3.86 2.81 -22.36
CA ILE A 951 -3.52 3.53 -21.12
C ILE A 951 -2.14 4.20 -21.24
N GLU A 952 -1.10 3.47 -21.66
CA GLU A 952 0.22 4.06 -21.95
C GLU A 952 0.12 5.24 -22.93
N GLU A 953 -0.67 5.11 -24.00
CA GLU A 953 -0.82 6.16 -25.00
C GLU A 953 -1.48 7.43 -24.44
N VAL A 954 -2.62 7.31 -23.75
CA VAL A 954 -3.36 8.48 -23.24
C VAL A 954 -2.61 9.19 -22.12
N ILE A 955 -1.89 8.45 -21.27
CA ILE A 955 -1.00 9.01 -20.25
C ILE A 955 0.13 9.78 -20.93
N ALA A 956 0.82 9.17 -21.89
CA ALA A 956 1.94 9.80 -22.57
C ALA A 956 1.54 11.08 -23.32
N ASP A 957 0.35 11.10 -23.91
CA ASP A 957 -0.20 12.29 -24.55
C ASP A 957 -0.54 13.39 -23.52
N ALA A 958 -1.20 13.04 -22.42
CA ALA A 958 -1.55 14.01 -21.37
C ALA A 958 -0.31 14.63 -20.69
N ILE A 959 0.71 13.83 -20.41
CA ILE A 959 1.97 14.31 -19.80
C ILE A 959 2.75 15.21 -20.77
N ALA A 960 2.74 14.90 -22.07
CA ALA A 960 3.40 15.73 -23.09
C ALA A 960 2.73 17.11 -23.28
N GLU A 961 1.46 17.28 -22.87
CA GLU A 961 0.75 18.56 -22.92
C GLU A 961 1.15 19.51 -21.77
N ASP A 962 1.66 18.99 -20.65
CA ASP A 962 2.17 19.82 -19.54
C ASP A 962 3.65 20.18 -19.78
N GLU A 963 3.91 21.46 -20.08
CA GLU A 963 5.25 21.97 -20.40
C GLU A 963 6.24 21.82 -19.24
N GLU A 964 5.78 21.96 -17.99
CA GLU A 964 6.64 21.89 -16.80
C GLU A 964 7.04 20.44 -16.50
N ILE A 965 6.06 19.53 -16.48
CA ILE A 965 6.31 18.09 -16.29
C ILE A 965 7.22 17.56 -17.41
N THR A 966 6.95 17.95 -18.66
CA THR A 966 7.79 17.58 -19.81
C THR A 966 9.22 18.09 -19.68
N SER A 967 9.41 19.31 -19.16
CA SER A 967 10.75 19.86 -18.92
C SER A 967 11.52 19.04 -17.88
N TRP A 968 10.87 18.65 -16.79
CA TRP A 968 11.47 17.82 -15.75
C TRP A 968 11.79 16.40 -16.22
N ASN A 969 10.92 15.76 -17.01
CA ASN A 969 11.22 14.47 -17.63
C ASN A 969 12.49 14.54 -18.51
N LYS A 970 12.66 15.63 -19.27
CA LYS A 970 13.86 15.82 -20.11
C LYS A 970 15.12 16.10 -19.30
N GLU A 971 15.01 16.85 -18.20
CA GLU A 971 16.12 17.10 -17.29
C GLU A 971 16.61 15.79 -16.67
N TRP A 972 15.70 14.99 -16.09
CA TRP A 972 16.05 13.68 -15.51
C TRP A 972 16.58 12.71 -16.56
N MET A 973 15.98 12.66 -17.75
CA MET A 973 16.49 11.89 -18.89
C MET A 973 17.94 12.27 -19.21
N SER A 974 18.25 13.56 -19.36
CA SER A 974 19.61 14.02 -19.71
C SER A 974 20.65 13.60 -18.68
N ILE A 975 20.30 13.68 -17.39
CA ILE A 975 21.19 13.31 -16.30
C ILE A 975 21.36 11.79 -16.22
N PHE A 976 20.26 11.04 -16.33
CA PHE A 976 20.25 9.58 -16.29
C PHE A 976 21.06 8.97 -17.44
N GLU A 977 20.96 9.54 -18.64
CA GLU A 977 21.80 9.18 -19.79
C GLU A 977 23.29 9.39 -19.51
N LYS A 978 23.65 10.52 -18.91
CA LYS A 978 25.05 10.93 -18.70
C LYS A 978 25.77 10.09 -17.65
N TYR A 979 25.06 9.72 -16.58
CA TYR A 979 25.65 9.08 -15.40
C TYR A 979 25.32 7.59 -15.26
N ALA A 980 24.27 7.09 -15.92
CA ALA A 980 23.77 5.72 -15.75
C ALA A 980 23.56 4.99 -17.09
N HIS A 981 22.44 5.22 -17.80
CA HIS A 981 22.04 4.45 -18.98
C HIS A 981 23.10 4.40 -20.07
N GLY A 982 23.75 5.54 -20.37
CA GLY A 982 24.79 5.63 -21.40
C GLY A 982 26.02 4.77 -21.16
N TRP A 983 26.21 4.26 -19.93
CA TRP A 983 27.34 3.41 -19.56
C TRP A 983 26.94 1.96 -19.30
N MET A 984 25.80 1.72 -18.65
CA MET A 984 25.32 0.39 -18.27
C MET A 984 23.84 0.23 -18.61
N PRO A 985 23.48 0.11 -19.91
CA PRO A 985 22.10 0.19 -20.38
C PRO A 985 21.21 -0.99 -19.96
N LYS A 986 21.77 -2.16 -19.60
CA LYS A 986 20.95 -3.26 -19.07
C LYS A 986 20.61 -3.06 -17.59
N LEU A 987 21.56 -2.53 -16.82
CA LEU A 987 21.36 -2.27 -15.39
C LEU A 987 20.46 -1.05 -15.18
N PHE A 988 20.62 -0.06 -16.04
CA PHE A 988 19.88 1.20 -16.03
C PHE A 988 19.05 1.34 -17.32
N PRO A 989 18.06 0.47 -17.57
CA PRO A 989 17.28 0.55 -18.80
C PRO A 989 16.50 1.86 -18.86
N ALA A 990 16.32 2.38 -20.07
CA ALA A 990 15.60 3.62 -20.34
C ALA A 990 14.99 3.57 -21.75
N ASP A 991 13.87 2.87 -21.88
CA ASP A 991 13.13 2.79 -23.14
C ASP A 991 12.07 3.90 -23.20
N TYR A 992 12.37 4.97 -23.93
CA TYR A 992 11.48 6.13 -24.02
C TYR A 992 10.40 5.97 -25.10
N TYR A 993 9.14 6.00 -24.68
CA TYR A 993 7.96 6.15 -25.52
C TYR A 993 7.38 7.56 -25.36
N LYS A 994 7.36 8.35 -26.44
CA LYS A 994 6.91 9.77 -26.41
C LYS A 994 7.56 10.62 -25.29
N ASN A 995 8.84 10.37 -24.98
CA ASN A 995 9.60 11.00 -23.88
C ASN A 995 9.15 10.61 -22.45
N MET A 996 8.36 9.54 -22.30
CA MET A 996 8.07 8.88 -21.03
C MET A 996 8.66 7.47 -21.02
N ILE A 997 8.92 6.92 -19.84
CA ILE A 997 9.36 5.53 -19.68
C ILE A 997 8.18 4.68 -19.19
N ASN A 998 7.96 3.52 -19.80
CA ASN A 998 7.04 2.51 -19.29
C ASN A 998 7.68 1.13 -19.38
N TYR A 999 7.72 0.43 -18.25
CA TYR A 999 8.20 -0.94 -18.19
C TYR A 999 7.04 -1.92 -18.36
N TRP A 1000 7.26 -2.89 -19.24
CA TRP A 1000 6.31 -3.95 -19.54
C TRP A 1000 6.82 -5.22 -18.89
N ILE A 1001 6.25 -5.61 -17.74
CA ILE A 1001 6.70 -6.75 -16.95
C ILE A 1001 5.79 -7.94 -17.24
N PRO A 1002 6.24 -8.92 -18.05
CA PRO A 1002 5.42 -10.05 -18.44
C PRO A 1002 5.36 -11.13 -17.36
N PHE A 1003 4.18 -11.69 -17.15
CA PHE A 1003 3.95 -12.88 -16.34
C PHE A 1003 3.12 -13.90 -17.11
N GLU A 1004 3.36 -15.18 -16.84
CA GLU A 1004 2.35 -16.22 -17.10
C GLU A 1004 1.25 -16.12 -16.03
N PHE A 1005 0.04 -16.52 -16.37
CA PHE A 1005 -1.06 -16.61 -15.42
C PHE A 1005 -0.67 -17.43 -14.18
N ASP A 1006 -0.88 -16.87 -13.00
CA ASP A 1006 -0.63 -17.53 -11.71
C ASP A 1006 -1.76 -17.21 -10.71
N PRO A 1007 -2.54 -18.21 -10.25
CA PRO A 1007 -3.65 -18.01 -9.32
C PRO A 1007 -3.23 -17.56 -7.91
N ASN A 1008 -1.93 -17.57 -7.61
CA ASN A 1008 -1.37 -17.07 -6.35
C ASN A 1008 -0.59 -15.76 -6.53
N HIS A 1009 -0.61 -15.16 -7.73
CA HIS A 1009 0.12 -13.92 -7.99
C HIS A 1009 -0.43 -12.76 -7.16
N ARG A 1010 0.40 -11.80 -6.75
CA ARG A 1010 -0.06 -10.65 -5.96
C ARG A 1010 -0.91 -9.64 -6.76
N TYR A 1011 -0.58 -9.42 -8.04
CA TYR A 1011 -1.27 -8.44 -8.86
C TYR A 1011 -2.56 -9.03 -9.43
N PRO A 1012 -3.73 -8.38 -9.20
CA PRO A 1012 -5.01 -8.88 -9.68
C PRO A 1012 -5.10 -9.06 -11.20
N SER A 1013 -4.35 -8.29 -12.00
CA SER A 1013 -4.32 -8.46 -13.47
C SER A 1013 -3.67 -9.77 -13.94
N VAL A 1014 -2.84 -10.39 -13.09
CA VAL A 1014 -2.21 -11.69 -13.35
C VAL A 1014 -2.99 -12.81 -12.64
N ARG A 1015 -3.50 -12.53 -11.44
CA ARG A 1015 -4.26 -13.50 -10.63
C ARG A 1015 -5.68 -13.75 -11.12
N PHE A 1016 -6.35 -12.69 -11.57
CA PHE A 1016 -7.75 -12.67 -12.00
C PHE A 1016 -7.92 -11.90 -13.33
N PRO A 1017 -7.21 -12.28 -14.41
CA PRO A 1017 -7.16 -11.52 -15.66
C PRO A 1017 -8.51 -11.41 -16.39
N TRP A 1018 -9.49 -12.25 -16.04
CA TRP A 1018 -10.87 -12.16 -16.55
C TRP A 1018 -11.74 -11.14 -15.79
N ILE A 1019 -11.25 -10.59 -14.69
CA ILE A 1019 -11.89 -9.49 -13.94
C ILE A 1019 -11.06 -8.23 -14.13
N THR A 1020 -9.80 -8.26 -13.65
CA THR A 1020 -8.90 -7.11 -13.70
C THR A 1020 -8.08 -7.14 -14.98
N THR A 1021 -8.35 -6.19 -15.86
CA THR A 1021 -7.69 -6.07 -17.18
C THR A 1021 -6.31 -5.47 -17.06
N VAL A 1022 -6.17 -4.43 -16.21
CA VAL A 1022 -4.93 -3.69 -16.02
C VAL A 1022 -4.67 -3.53 -14.54
N ALA A 1023 -3.46 -3.87 -14.11
CA ALA A 1023 -2.88 -3.41 -12.86
C ALA A 1023 -1.52 -2.82 -13.21
N TYR A 1024 -1.25 -1.61 -12.73
CA TYR A 1024 -0.02 -0.92 -13.03
C TYR A 1024 0.34 0.04 -11.91
N THR A 1025 1.61 0.41 -11.84
CA THR A 1025 2.17 1.30 -10.83
C THR A 1025 2.69 2.54 -11.51
N SER A 1026 2.31 3.72 -11.02
CA SER A 1026 2.90 4.99 -11.45
C SER A 1026 4.00 5.38 -10.46
N GLU A 1027 5.14 5.84 -10.95
CA GLU A 1027 6.33 6.16 -10.15
C GLU A 1027 6.73 7.61 -10.38
N VAL A 1028 6.63 8.44 -9.34
CA VAL A 1028 7.03 9.86 -9.38
C VAL A 1028 8.25 10.11 -8.50
N ALA A 1029 9.20 10.95 -8.93
CA ALA A 1029 10.41 11.26 -8.16
C ALA A 1029 10.14 12.12 -6.91
N ASP A 1030 9.40 11.58 -5.93
CA ASP A 1030 8.74 12.31 -4.87
C ASP A 1030 9.11 11.88 -3.44
N GLU A 1031 10.06 10.96 -3.25
CA GLU A 1031 10.35 10.46 -1.91
C GLU A 1031 10.72 11.61 -0.97
N THR A 1032 9.85 11.83 0.02
CA THR A 1032 9.85 12.96 0.96
C THR A 1032 9.90 14.34 0.29
N ALA A 1033 9.25 14.50 -0.87
CA ALA A 1033 9.11 15.79 -1.54
C ALA A 1033 8.40 16.83 -0.66
N GLN A 1034 8.80 18.10 -0.80
CA GLN A 1034 8.28 19.22 -0.01
C GLN A 1034 7.79 20.37 -0.90
N GLY A 1035 6.88 21.19 -0.37
CA GLY A 1035 6.51 22.49 -0.95
C GLY A 1035 6.06 22.43 -2.41
N ASP A 1036 6.66 23.26 -3.26
CA ASP A 1036 6.28 23.37 -4.66
C ASP A 1036 6.69 22.13 -5.47
N TYR A 1037 7.78 21.46 -5.10
CA TYR A 1037 8.20 20.21 -5.75
C TYR A 1037 7.22 19.08 -5.43
N LEU A 1038 6.76 18.96 -4.19
CA LEU A 1038 5.67 18.05 -3.82
C LEU A 1038 4.41 18.29 -4.66
N ASN A 1039 4.03 19.55 -4.87
CA ASN A 1039 2.86 19.88 -5.67
C ASN A 1039 3.04 19.50 -7.15
N LEU A 1040 4.23 19.72 -7.71
CA LEU A 1040 4.57 19.27 -9.07
C LEU A 1040 4.42 17.75 -9.20
N CYS A 1041 4.98 16.98 -8.26
CA CYS A 1041 4.84 15.53 -8.23
C CYS A 1041 3.37 15.10 -8.13
N ALA A 1042 2.59 15.75 -7.26
CA ALA A 1042 1.16 15.47 -7.11
C ALA A 1042 0.37 15.77 -8.40
N ARG A 1043 0.68 16.88 -9.10
CA ARG A 1043 0.07 17.20 -10.40
C ARG A 1043 0.43 16.21 -11.50
N ALA A 1044 1.61 15.59 -11.44
CA ALA A 1044 1.98 14.53 -12.37
C ALA A 1044 1.09 13.28 -12.19
N HIS A 1045 0.87 12.83 -10.94
CA HIS A 1045 -0.13 11.78 -10.66
C HIS A 1045 -1.54 12.18 -11.08
N VAL A 1046 -1.97 13.42 -10.79
CA VAL A 1046 -3.31 13.88 -11.20
C VAL A 1046 -3.47 13.81 -12.71
N THR A 1047 -2.50 14.30 -13.49
CA THR A 1047 -2.54 14.28 -14.96
C THR A 1047 -2.61 12.85 -15.49
N HIS A 1048 -1.85 11.95 -14.87
CA HIS A 1048 -1.83 10.54 -15.16
C HIS A 1048 -3.19 9.86 -14.92
N ASP A 1049 -3.75 10.00 -13.72
CA ASP A 1049 -5.02 9.38 -13.34
C ASP A 1049 -6.21 9.99 -14.09
N GLU A 1050 -6.17 11.31 -14.33
CA GLU A 1050 -7.18 12.04 -15.07
C GLU A 1050 -7.32 11.51 -16.51
N ALA A 1051 -6.19 11.22 -17.18
CA ALA A 1051 -6.18 10.66 -18.53
C ALA A 1051 -6.84 9.28 -18.59
N VAL A 1052 -6.63 8.43 -17.57
CA VAL A 1052 -7.22 7.10 -17.50
C VAL A 1052 -8.72 7.18 -17.19
N ILE A 1053 -9.14 8.03 -16.25
CA ILE A 1053 -10.56 8.27 -15.97
C ILE A 1053 -11.30 8.74 -17.22
N GLU A 1054 -10.72 9.70 -17.97
CA GLU A 1054 -11.32 10.19 -19.21
C GLU A 1054 -11.41 9.09 -20.28
N MET A 1055 -10.39 8.25 -20.41
CA MET A 1055 -10.43 7.08 -21.30
C MET A 1055 -11.56 6.12 -20.89
N LEU A 1056 -11.65 5.75 -19.61
CA LEU A 1056 -12.67 4.83 -19.10
C LEU A 1056 -14.09 5.37 -19.27
N MET A 1057 -14.31 6.67 -19.02
CA MET A 1057 -15.61 7.35 -19.23
C MET A 1057 -16.09 7.33 -20.69
N ASN A 1058 -15.18 7.07 -21.63
CA ASN A 1058 -15.47 6.96 -23.06
C ASN A 1058 -15.32 5.54 -23.62
N SER A 1059 -15.00 4.57 -22.76
CA SER A 1059 -14.91 3.15 -23.12
C SER A 1059 -16.28 2.51 -23.35
N THR A 1060 -16.29 1.34 -23.97
CA THR A 1060 -17.50 0.56 -24.24
C THR A 1060 -17.41 -0.85 -23.66
N CYS A 1061 -18.39 -1.23 -22.84
CA CYS A 1061 -18.58 -2.60 -22.37
C CYS A 1061 -19.22 -3.46 -23.47
N LEU A 1062 -18.68 -4.66 -23.68
CA LEU A 1062 -19.27 -5.68 -24.55
C LEU A 1062 -20.20 -6.60 -23.75
N PHE A 1063 -21.21 -7.14 -24.43
CA PHE A 1063 -22.20 -8.02 -23.81
C PHE A 1063 -22.56 -9.18 -24.71
N GLU A 1064 -22.66 -10.37 -24.12
CA GLU A 1064 -23.44 -11.47 -24.66
C GLU A 1064 -24.84 -11.41 -24.05
N ARG A 1065 -25.86 -11.29 -24.91
CA ARG A 1065 -27.26 -11.12 -24.47
C ARG A 1065 -28.16 -12.17 -25.08
N LYS A 1066 -29.03 -12.72 -24.24
CA LYS A 1066 -30.14 -13.57 -24.65
C LYS A 1066 -31.41 -13.06 -23.99
N CYS A 1067 -32.50 -12.98 -24.74
CA CYS A 1067 -33.81 -12.60 -24.21
C CYS A 1067 -34.87 -13.38 -24.97
N GLU A 1068 -35.35 -14.46 -24.35
CA GLU A 1068 -36.49 -15.24 -24.81
C GLU A 1068 -37.55 -15.25 -23.71
N ILE A 1069 -38.70 -14.62 -23.98
CA ILE A 1069 -39.81 -14.48 -23.05
C ILE A 1069 -41.09 -14.98 -23.71
N SER A 1070 -41.67 -16.04 -23.16
CA SER A 1070 -42.95 -16.62 -23.54
C SER A 1070 -43.55 -17.39 -22.37
N ASP A 1071 -44.83 -17.73 -22.44
CA ASP A 1071 -45.49 -18.54 -21.41
C ASP A 1071 -44.85 -19.93 -21.22
N ASP A 1072 -44.19 -20.48 -22.25
CA ASP A 1072 -43.57 -21.82 -22.22
C ASP A 1072 -42.05 -21.80 -21.96
N ARG A 1073 -41.40 -20.64 -22.12
CA ARG A 1073 -39.94 -20.49 -22.02
C ARG A 1073 -39.56 -19.08 -21.61
N ILE A 1074 -38.78 -18.98 -20.53
CA ILE A 1074 -38.12 -17.75 -20.09
C ILE A 1074 -36.62 -18.03 -20.01
N SER A 1075 -35.80 -17.27 -20.71
CA SER A 1075 -34.34 -17.33 -20.62
C SER A 1075 -33.79 -15.95 -20.94
N ILE A 1076 -33.22 -15.30 -19.93
CA ILE A 1076 -32.67 -13.95 -20.03
C ILE A 1076 -31.25 -13.97 -19.51
N SER A 1077 -30.31 -13.45 -20.29
CA SER A 1077 -28.92 -13.25 -19.86
C SER A 1077 -28.36 -11.94 -20.42
N CYS A 1078 -27.48 -11.33 -19.65
CA CYS A 1078 -26.70 -10.16 -20.03
C CYS A 1078 -25.32 -10.29 -19.37
N ILE A 1079 -24.47 -11.11 -19.99
CA ILE A 1079 -23.12 -11.37 -19.50
C ILE A 1079 -22.18 -10.33 -20.12
N ARG A 1080 -21.60 -9.48 -19.27
CA ARG A 1080 -20.57 -8.53 -19.69
C ARG A 1080 -19.35 -9.32 -20.12
N GLN A 1081 -18.75 -8.97 -21.26
CA GLN A 1081 -17.48 -9.52 -21.71
C GLN A 1081 -16.35 -8.58 -21.29
N ARG A 1082 -15.20 -9.14 -20.92
CA ARG A 1082 -13.98 -8.40 -20.55
C ARG A 1082 -12.81 -8.82 -21.44
N PRO A 1083 -11.91 -7.90 -21.83
CA PRO A 1083 -11.82 -6.51 -21.36
C PRO A 1083 -12.79 -5.53 -22.06
N ILE A 1084 -12.86 -4.29 -21.57
CA ILE A 1084 -13.55 -3.17 -22.25
C ILE A 1084 -12.91 -2.82 -23.59
N ILE A 1085 -13.67 -2.15 -24.48
CA ILE A 1085 -13.14 -1.53 -25.70
C ILE A 1085 -12.80 -0.05 -25.42
N VAL A 1086 -11.60 0.36 -25.85
CA VAL A 1086 -11.01 1.70 -25.63
C VAL A 1086 -10.50 2.34 -26.91
#